data_AF-A0A409YGF7-F1
#
_entry.id   AF-A0A409YGF7-F1
#
_cell.length_a   1.000
_cell.length_b   1.000
_cell.length_c   1.000
_cell.angle_alpha   90.00
_cell.angle_beta   90.00
_cell.angle_gamma   90.00
#
_symmetry.space_group_name_H-M   'P 1'
#
loop_
_entity.id
_entity.type
_entity.pdbx_description
1 polymer ?
#
loop_
_entity_poly.entity_id
_entity_poly.type
_entity_poly.pdbx_seq_one_letter_code
_entity_poly.pdbx_strand_id
1 'polypeptide(L)'
;MPNTHGQNPIKRMLTANAQWAEDVARAEPSFFEDSAKGQSPHTLWIGCADSRVPDAVITGAKPGDIFVHRNIANQLHLKDDNVLSVLRYAVDYLGVEHVVIVGHTECGGAAACLAAAQNPELNLDGPIATVGNLPADSALNRWLEPLTRLAASLKLSSVSHAEALPVVVEENVKAQVENLANTITITDAWTKGSRKGQDVWIHGWVYDLKTGKLKDLNISRGPPQSKSILDAWIMAETVAEDRVLVQIASYNTNLQGVLGLPQDLVDWLAPTLQVSSFLSKERRAPDIVAVGFQELLPLHLGLSGFSKAVIEDRNALILSQIEAHAPNKESYSLIAKVVNVGVALLVYGRDDGIARKVQDVETTWTGCGPLFMGNKGAVGIRFRVSGPEGTAGETYTFVNCHLTPHQPKLKQRLADYRHIVGSLLFAPSSSPTAPSTIYDTSHLFLLGDFNFRLDIPKTYSLYSKIKTGEFAREIDSEKVREELRHFDQLTVEKAKGNVFVGLREGDFWKFKCSYKYKVGEIDQYSTKRTPSWTDRVLYTTYSDSPETPEKSAVSNVLYTSIPSYTTSDHKPIVAVLHMPARPADAPSATPELRLPASYTPTPDPLANVKRYTGRVADRVVGIVWWLFTLLGAGSGVFGVFNFIVGVSAWTWWRVKPITGAGPVSQV
;
A
#
# COMPACT_ATOMS: atom_id res chain seq x y z
N MET A 1 -20.49 22.96 29.81
CA MET A 1 -20.02 23.94 28.81
C MET A 1 -20.86 25.21 28.96
N PRO A 2 -20.27 26.42 28.98
CA PRO A 2 -21.05 27.63 29.19
C PRO A 2 -21.91 27.98 27.96
N ASN A 3 -23.14 28.40 28.23
CA ASN A 3 -24.15 28.85 27.28
C ASN A 3 -23.61 29.88 26.26
N THR A 4 -23.55 29.52 24.97
CA THR A 4 -23.20 30.42 23.86
C THR A 4 -24.43 31.10 23.23
N HIS A 5 -25.50 31.35 23.99
CA HIS A 5 -26.76 31.89 23.47
C HIS A 5 -26.75 33.41 23.18
N GLY A 6 -25.58 34.04 23.03
CA GLY A 6 -25.48 35.50 22.81
C GLY A 6 -24.50 35.95 21.73
N GLN A 7 -23.80 35.05 21.03
CA GLN A 7 -22.88 35.45 19.96
C GLN A 7 -23.56 35.39 18.59
N ASN A 8 -23.36 36.44 17.78
CA ASN A 8 -23.81 36.49 16.39
C ASN A 8 -23.25 35.27 15.62
N PRO A 9 -24.11 34.41 15.03
CA PRO A 9 -23.69 33.21 14.31
C PRO A 9 -22.64 33.48 13.21
N ILE A 10 -22.76 34.61 12.52
CA ILE A 10 -21.80 35.03 11.48
C ILE A 10 -20.43 35.33 12.08
N LYS A 11 -20.40 36.03 13.23
CA LYS A 11 -19.16 36.31 13.94
C LYS A 11 -18.48 35.02 14.39
N ARG A 12 -19.27 34.05 14.88
CA ARG A 12 -18.77 32.73 15.28
C ARG A 12 -18.14 31.98 14.09
N MET A 13 -18.72 32.05 12.90
CA MET A 13 -18.14 31.42 11.70
C MET A 13 -16.79 32.02 11.34
N LEU A 14 -16.65 33.34 11.38
CA LEU A 14 -15.38 34.02 11.12
C LEU A 14 -14.31 33.67 12.17
N THR A 15 -14.70 33.63 13.45
CA THR A 15 -13.78 33.19 14.53
C THR A 15 -13.37 31.73 14.37
N ALA A 16 -14.30 30.83 14.02
CA ALA A 16 -13.99 29.43 13.78
C ALA A 16 -13.08 29.23 12.56
N ASN A 17 -13.27 30.03 11.50
CA ASN A 17 -12.39 30.01 10.33
C ASN A 17 -10.97 30.51 10.66
N ALA A 18 -10.84 31.60 11.43
CA ALA A 18 -9.53 32.09 11.86
C ALA A 18 -8.77 31.03 12.67
N GLN A 19 -9.46 30.38 13.62
CA GLN A 19 -8.87 29.29 14.40
C GLN A 19 -8.47 28.11 13.52
N TRP A 20 -9.35 27.67 12.62
CA TRP A 20 -9.04 26.60 11.67
C TRP A 20 -7.81 26.93 10.81
N ALA A 21 -7.70 28.16 10.31
CA ALA A 21 -6.56 28.58 9.50
C ALA A 21 -5.25 28.54 10.31
N GLU A 22 -5.25 29.00 11.56
CA GLU A 22 -4.10 28.91 12.44
C GLU A 22 -3.69 27.45 12.71
N ASP A 23 -4.67 26.57 12.94
CA ASP A 23 -4.40 25.16 13.23
C ASP A 23 -3.85 24.42 12.00
N VAL A 24 -4.38 24.70 10.81
CA VAL A 24 -3.85 24.17 9.54
C VAL A 24 -2.44 24.71 9.28
N ALA A 25 -2.19 26.02 9.44
CA ALA A 25 -0.86 26.59 9.23
C ALA A 25 0.18 26.05 10.24
N ARG A 26 -0.25 25.65 11.44
CA ARG A 26 0.63 25.01 12.43
C ARG A 26 0.96 23.56 12.05
N ALA A 27 -0.02 22.83 11.53
CA ALA A 27 0.15 21.42 11.14
C ALA A 27 0.87 21.27 9.79
N GLU A 28 0.55 22.13 8.82
CA GLU A 28 1.06 22.11 7.45
C GLU A 28 1.50 23.55 7.05
N PRO A 29 2.72 24.00 7.42
CA PRO A 29 3.14 25.40 7.28
C PRO A 29 3.09 25.99 5.87
N SER A 30 3.26 25.17 4.83
CA SER A 30 3.19 25.64 3.44
C SER A 30 1.80 25.51 2.81
N PHE A 31 0.80 24.95 3.52
CA PHE A 31 -0.48 24.56 2.94
C PHE A 31 -1.18 25.72 2.21
N PHE A 32 -1.32 26.88 2.84
CA PHE A 32 -2.01 28.02 2.23
C PHE A 32 -1.19 28.66 1.10
N GLU A 33 0.14 28.68 1.21
CA GLU A 33 1.00 29.19 0.15
C GLU A 33 0.95 28.30 -1.08
N ASP A 34 0.92 26.98 -0.89
CA ASP A 34 0.80 26.00 -1.96
C ASP A 34 -0.61 26.01 -2.58
N SER A 35 -1.65 26.05 -1.74
CA SER A 35 -3.05 26.15 -2.18
C SER A 35 -3.33 27.42 -2.98
N ALA A 36 -2.66 28.53 -2.66
CA ALA A 36 -2.80 29.80 -3.37
C ALA A 36 -2.19 29.78 -4.79
N LYS A 37 -1.27 28.84 -5.10
CA LYS A 37 -0.62 28.73 -6.42
C LYS A 37 -1.55 28.14 -7.49
N GLY A 38 -2.56 27.37 -7.09
CA GLY A 38 -3.52 26.76 -7.99
C GLY A 38 -4.29 25.62 -7.36
N GLN A 39 -5.24 25.06 -8.11
CA GLN A 39 -6.03 23.90 -7.71
C GLN A 39 -5.81 22.75 -8.71
N SER A 40 -5.82 21.52 -8.22
CA SER A 40 -5.71 20.31 -9.02
C SER A 40 -6.64 19.22 -8.46
N PRO A 41 -7.96 19.46 -8.44
CA PRO A 41 -8.91 18.51 -7.89
C PRO A 41 -8.95 17.22 -8.73
N HIS A 42 -9.09 16.09 -8.07
CA HIS A 42 -9.26 14.79 -8.75
C HIS A 42 -10.73 14.51 -9.10
N THR A 43 -11.67 15.14 -8.36
CA THR A 43 -13.12 14.87 -8.49
C THR A 43 -13.93 16.16 -8.65
N LEU A 44 -14.92 16.15 -9.56
CA LEU A 44 -16.06 17.06 -9.58
C LEU A 44 -17.24 16.44 -8.82
N TRP A 45 -17.69 17.08 -7.76
CA TRP A 45 -18.89 16.75 -7.00
C TRP A 45 -20.08 17.58 -7.45
N ILE A 46 -21.15 16.94 -7.90
CA ILE A 46 -22.43 17.57 -8.21
C ILE A 46 -23.47 17.05 -7.21
N GLY A 47 -23.91 17.89 -6.29
CA GLY A 47 -24.79 17.50 -5.18
C GLY A 47 -25.99 18.42 -4.96
N CYS A 48 -26.85 18.04 -4.02
CA CYS A 48 -27.95 18.90 -3.59
C CYS A 48 -27.41 20.07 -2.75
N ALA A 49 -28.02 21.25 -2.83
CA ALA A 49 -27.72 22.43 -2.00
C ALA A 49 -28.25 22.32 -0.56
N ASP A 50 -28.48 21.11 -0.06
CA ASP A 50 -28.94 20.83 1.30
C ASP A 50 -27.82 21.06 2.31
N SER A 51 -28.06 21.92 3.30
CA SER A 51 -27.03 22.31 4.29
C SER A 51 -26.49 21.15 5.13
N ARG A 52 -27.15 19.99 5.13
CA ARG A 52 -26.73 18.77 5.86
C ARG A 52 -25.78 17.87 5.06
N VAL A 53 -25.48 18.22 3.81
CA VAL A 53 -24.62 17.43 2.90
C VAL A 53 -23.34 18.19 2.52
N PRO A 54 -22.39 18.38 3.45
CA PRO A 54 -21.11 19.03 3.19
C PRO A 54 -20.09 18.06 2.57
N ASP A 55 -19.84 18.16 1.25
CA ASP A 55 -19.00 17.26 0.45
C ASP A 55 -17.62 16.96 1.09
N ALA A 56 -16.77 17.97 1.29
CA ALA A 56 -15.44 17.78 1.86
C ALA A 56 -15.44 17.21 3.29
N VAL A 57 -16.49 17.49 4.09
CA VAL A 57 -16.59 16.98 5.47
C VAL A 57 -16.99 15.51 5.47
N ILE A 58 -17.95 15.11 4.65
CA ILE A 58 -18.44 13.72 4.62
C ILE A 58 -17.44 12.77 3.94
N THR A 59 -16.54 13.29 3.11
CA THR A 59 -15.47 12.50 2.47
C THR A 59 -14.12 12.62 3.17
N GLY A 60 -13.94 13.58 4.08
CA GLY A 60 -12.64 13.86 4.70
C GLY A 60 -11.61 14.46 3.73
N ALA A 61 -12.07 15.09 2.65
CA ALA A 61 -11.21 15.68 1.64
C ALA A 61 -10.56 17.00 2.12
N LYS A 62 -9.36 17.29 1.65
CA LYS A 62 -8.68 18.57 1.92
C LYS A 62 -9.21 19.65 0.97
N PRO A 63 -9.10 20.94 1.36
CA PRO A 63 -9.33 22.03 0.42
C PRO A 63 -8.46 21.86 -0.83
N GLY A 64 -9.10 21.83 -2.01
CA GLY A 64 -8.43 21.63 -3.30
C GLY A 64 -8.59 20.25 -3.92
N ASP A 65 -9.01 19.23 -3.16
CA ASP A 65 -9.18 17.85 -3.66
C ASP A 65 -10.47 17.67 -4.49
N ILE A 66 -11.54 18.38 -4.11
CA ILE A 66 -12.87 18.29 -4.71
C ILE A 66 -13.27 19.65 -5.30
N PHE A 67 -13.67 19.64 -6.58
CA PHE A 67 -14.34 20.75 -7.24
C PHE A 67 -15.86 20.58 -7.11
N VAL A 68 -16.60 21.59 -6.68
CA VAL A 68 -17.98 21.40 -6.19
C VAL A 68 -18.98 22.25 -6.96
N HIS A 69 -20.09 21.63 -7.35
CA HIS A 69 -21.31 22.32 -7.80
C HIS A 69 -22.53 21.79 -7.05
N ARG A 70 -23.42 22.69 -6.64
CA ARG A 70 -24.60 22.35 -5.84
C ARG A 70 -25.84 23.08 -6.33
N ASN A 71 -26.95 22.36 -6.41
CA ASN A 71 -28.24 22.91 -6.83
C ASN A 71 -29.40 22.16 -6.13
N ILE A 72 -30.65 22.55 -6.38
CA ILE A 72 -31.79 21.89 -5.73
C ILE A 72 -32.01 20.50 -6.34
N ALA A 73 -32.05 19.47 -5.48
CA ALA A 73 -32.26 18.07 -5.85
C ALA A 73 -31.26 17.51 -6.87
N ASN A 74 -30.00 17.98 -6.80
CA ASN A 74 -28.85 17.46 -7.55
C ASN A 74 -29.14 17.24 -9.05
N GLN A 75 -29.92 18.13 -9.66
CA GLN A 75 -30.35 18.05 -11.06
C GLN A 75 -29.23 18.44 -12.01
N LEU A 76 -29.19 17.82 -13.18
CA LEU A 76 -28.34 18.19 -14.30
C LEU A 76 -29.21 18.41 -15.54
N HIS A 77 -29.34 19.68 -15.97
CA HIS A 77 -30.09 20.02 -17.16
C HIS A 77 -29.13 20.20 -18.34
N LEU A 78 -29.40 19.53 -19.47
CA LEU A 78 -28.57 19.59 -20.68
C LEU A 78 -28.52 20.97 -21.36
N LYS A 79 -29.27 21.95 -20.85
CA LYS A 79 -29.32 23.34 -21.35
C LYS A 79 -29.02 24.37 -20.25
N ASP A 80 -28.52 23.92 -19.09
CA ASP A 80 -28.12 24.83 -18.02
C ASP A 80 -26.65 25.19 -18.15
N ASP A 81 -26.37 26.40 -18.64
CA ASP A 81 -25.02 26.91 -18.79
C ASP A 81 -24.23 26.96 -17.46
N ASN A 82 -24.91 27.02 -16.31
CA ASN A 82 -24.24 27.02 -15.01
C ASN A 82 -23.52 25.70 -14.78
N VAL A 83 -24.25 24.57 -14.76
CA VAL A 83 -23.63 23.26 -14.53
C VAL A 83 -22.74 22.82 -15.71
N LEU A 84 -23.10 23.17 -16.95
CA LEU A 84 -22.31 22.81 -18.13
C LEU A 84 -20.96 23.53 -18.16
N SER A 85 -20.90 24.80 -17.76
CA SER A 85 -19.64 25.55 -17.68
C SER A 85 -18.73 25.01 -16.56
N VAL A 86 -19.28 24.65 -15.40
CA VAL A 86 -18.54 23.97 -14.32
C VAL A 86 -17.98 22.64 -14.82
N LEU A 87 -18.81 21.81 -15.46
CA LEU A 87 -18.39 20.51 -15.98
C LEU A 87 -17.27 20.64 -17.01
N ARG A 88 -17.40 21.58 -17.96
CA ARG A 88 -16.36 21.85 -18.97
C ARG A 88 -15.07 22.32 -18.30
N TYR A 89 -15.16 23.23 -17.33
CA TYR A 89 -13.99 23.72 -16.62
C TYR A 89 -13.27 22.60 -15.85
N ALA A 90 -14.02 21.77 -15.13
CA ALA A 90 -13.48 20.65 -14.37
C ALA A 90 -12.73 19.66 -15.27
N VAL A 91 -13.36 19.24 -16.38
CA VAL A 91 -12.79 18.22 -17.28
C VAL A 91 -11.66 18.77 -18.14
N ASP A 92 -11.86 19.90 -18.81
CA ASP A 92 -10.91 20.40 -19.81
C ASP A 92 -9.75 21.21 -19.21
N TYR A 93 -9.97 21.91 -18.10
CA TYR A 93 -9.00 22.84 -17.53
C TYR A 93 -8.34 22.29 -16.27
N LEU A 94 -9.14 21.83 -15.30
CA LEU A 94 -8.63 21.27 -14.05
C LEU A 94 -8.12 19.84 -14.22
N GLY A 95 -8.72 19.10 -15.15
CA GLY A 95 -8.32 17.74 -15.46
C GLY A 95 -8.83 16.70 -14.45
N VAL A 96 -10.06 16.88 -13.94
CA VAL A 96 -10.67 15.88 -13.05
C VAL A 96 -10.81 14.53 -13.75
N GLU A 97 -10.62 13.45 -12.99
CA GLU A 97 -10.76 12.06 -13.46
C GLU A 97 -12.16 11.53 -13.14
N HIS A 98 -12.82 12.09 -12.12
CA HIS A 98 -14.11 11.61 -11.64
C HIS A 98 -15.15 12.73 -11.59
N VAL A 99 -16.36 12.45 -12.05
CA VAL A 99 -17.56 13.28 -11.87
C VAL A 99 -18.58 12.47 -11.07
N VAL A 100 -18.96 12.94 -9.89
CA VAL A 100 -19.87 12.22 -9.00
C VAL A 100 -21.16 13.02 -8.85
N ILE A 101 -22.29 12.39 -9.19
CA ILE A 101 -23.63 12.89 -8.86
C ILE A 101 -24.04 12.30 -7.52
N VAL A 102 -24.41 13.16 -6.57
CA VAL A 102 -24.78 12.74 -5.22
C VAL A 102 -26.17 13.21 -4.85
N GLY A 103 -27.09 12.25 -4.78
CA GLY A 103 -28.39 12.41 -4.12
C GLY A 103 -28.28 12.23 -2.61
N HIS A 104 -29.39 12.42 -1.88
CA HIS A 104 -29.41 12.12 -0.44
C HIS A 104 -30.80 11.73 0.06
N THR A 105 -30.87 10.96 1.14
CA THR A 105 -32.13 10.63 1.81
C THR A 105 -32.79 11.89 2.37
N GLU A 106 -34.13 11.86 2.51
CA GLU A 106 -34.93 13.01 2.98
C GLU A 106 -34.65 14.32 2.20
N CYS A 107 -34.47 14.20 0.88
CA CYS A 107 -34.29 15.35 -0.01
C CYS A 107 -35.59 16.12 -0.20
N GLY A 108 -35.64 17.37 0.28
CA GLY A 108 -36.85 18.21 0.21
C GLY A 108 -37.34 18.47 -1.21
N GLY A 109 -36.43 18.62 -2.18
CA GLY A 109 -36.80 18.79 -3.58
C GLY A 109 -37.42 17.52 -4.19
N ALA A 110 -36.82 16.35 -3.92
CA ALA A 110 -37.38 15.06 -4.36
C ALA A 110 -38.72 14.76 -3.67
N ALA A 111 -38.86 15.09 -2.39
CA ALA A 111 -40.11 14.95 -1.64
C ALA A 111 -41.24 15.82 -2.23
N ALA A 112 -40.94 17.07 -2.62
CA ALA A 112 -41.90 17.94 -3.29
C ALA A 112 -42.32 17.37 -4.66
N CYS A 113 -41.37 16.85 -5.45
CA CYS A 113 -41.65 16.21 -6.74
C CYS A 113 -42.52 14.96 -6.59
N LEU A 114 -42.22 14.12 -5.59
CA LEU A 114 -43.04 12.94 -5.27
C LEU A 114 -44.46 13.34 -4.86
N ALA A 115 -44.61 14.34 -3.98
CA ALA A 115 -45.93 14.81 -3.56
C ALA A 115 -46.75 15.34 -4.75
N ALA A 116 -46.13 16.10 -5.66
CA ALA A 116 -46.78 16.57 -6.88
C ALA A 116 -47.16 15.40 -7.80
N ALA A 117 -46.28 14.40 -7.96
CA ALA A 117 -46.53 13.20 -8.75
C ALA A 117 -47.66 12.30 -8.20
N GLN A 118 -47.88 12.32 -6.89
CA GLN A 118 -48.97 11.59 -6.23
C GLN A 118 -50.30 12.34 -6.26
N ASN A 119 -50.32 13.62 -6.67
CA ASN A 119 -51.55 14.40 -6.81
C ASN A 119 -52.34 13.91 -8.04
N PRO A 120 -53.59 13.41 -7.87
CA PRO A 120 -54.43 12.98 -8.99
C PRO A 120 -54.75 14.07 -10.01
N GLU A 121 -54.63 15.35 -9.62
CA GLU A 121 -54.88 16.50 -10.48
C GLU A 121 -53.67 16.89 -11.35
N LEU A 122 -52.53 16.20 -11.22
CA LEU A 122 -51.34 16.49 -12.02
C LEU A 122 -51.61 16.23 -13.51
N ASN A 123 -51.59 17.30 -14.30
CA ASN A 123 -51.65 17.22 -15.76
C ASN A 123 -50.23 17.21 -16.37
N LEU A 124 -49.78 16.05 -16.82
CA LEU A 124 -48.46 15.90 -17.47
C LEU A 124 -48.39 16.59 -18.85
N ASP A 125 -49.52 16.84 -19.50
CA ASP A 125 -49.55 17.54 -20.80
C ASP A 125 -49.56 19.08 -20.66
N GLY A 126 -49.65 19.57 -19.42
CA GLY A 126 -49.64 20.99 -19.09
C GLY A 126 -48.39 21.46 -18.32
N PRO A 127 -48.37 22.74 -17.93
CA PRO A 127 -47.35 23.28 -17.02
C PRO A 127 -47.37 22.55 -15.67
N ILE A 128 -46.21 22.11 -15.19
CA ILE A 128 -46.08 21.40 -13.92
C ILE A 128 -45.81 22.40 -12.78
N ALA A 129 -46.69 22.40 -11.78
CA ALA A 129 -46.51 23.15 -10.54
C ALA A 129 -46.12 22.20 -9.40
N THR A 130 -44.82 21.88 -9.30
CA THR A 130 -44.28 21.02 -8.24
C THR A 130 -44.56 21.58 -6.84
N VAL A 131 -44.35 22.88 -6.68
CA VAL A 131 -44.67 23.62 -5.46
C VAL A 131 -45.95 24.41 -5.73
N GLY A 132 -47.09 23.90 -5.27
CA GLY A 132 -48.43 24.36 -5.68
C GLY A 132 -48.78 25.80 -5.31
N ASN A 133 -48.05 26.45 -4.40
CA ASN A 133 -48.24 27.87 -4.06
C ASN A 133 -47.39 28.82 -4.93
N LEU A 134 -46.61 28.29 -5.88
CA LEU A 134 -45.83 29.06 -6.84
C LEU A 134 -46.41 28.91 -8.25
N PRO A 135 -46.30 29.93 -9.11
CA PRO A 135 -46.60 29.79 -10.53
C PRO A 135 -45.81 28.62 -11.15
N ALA A 136 -46.42 27.92 -12.11
CA ALA A 136 -45.75 26.82 -12.82
C ALA A 136 -44.49 27.28 -13.57
N ASP A 137 -44.49 28.53 -14.04
CA ASP A 137 -43.33 29.18 -14.65
C ASP A 137 -42.37 29.79 -13.62
N SER A 138 -42.53 29.60 -12.32
CA SER A 138 -41.51 30.05 -11.36
C SER A 138 -40.17 29.34 -11.60
N ALA A 139 -39.05 29.98 -11.25
CA ALA A 139 -37.72 29.38 -11.45
C ALA A 139 -37.60 28.01 -10.78
N LEU A 140 -38.17 27.84 -9.58
CA LEU A 140 -38.15 26.58 -8.84
C LEU A 140 -39.01 25.50 -9.50
N ASN A 141 -40.22 25.83 -9.98
CA ASN A 141 -41.07 24.83 -10.64
C ASN A 141 -40.49 24.41 -11.99
N ARG A 142 -39.98 25.35 -12.80
CA ARG A 142 -39.24 25.01 -14.04
C ARG A 142 -37.99 24.16 -13.76
N TRP A 143 -37.32 24.41 -12.63
CA TRP A 143 -36.14 23.64 -12.23
C TRP A 143 -36.51 22.20 -11.83
N LEU A 144 -37.57 22.01 -11.05
CA LEU A 144 -38.00 20.71 -10.55
C LEU A 144 -38.87 19.91 -11.53
N GLU A 145 -39.39 20.54 -12.58
CA GLU A 145 -40.28 19.92 -13.55
C GLU A 145 -39.76 18.56 -14.09
N PRO A 146 -38.48 18.42 -14.52
CA PRO A 146 -37.99 17.13 -15.01
C PRO A 146 -38.05 16.02 -13.96
N LEU A 147 -37.73 16.33 -12.70
CA LEU A 147 -37.79 15.38 -11.59
C LEU A 147 -39.25 15.03 -11.24
N THR A 148 -40.19 15.96 -11.32
CA THR A 148 -41.62 15.66 -11.14
C THR A 148 -42.14 14.73 -12.23
N ARG A 149 -41.73 14.94 -13.49
CA ARG A 149 -42.06 14.03 -14.60
C ARG A 149 -41.47 12.63 -14.37
N LEU A 150 -40.22 12.55 -13.92
CA LEU A 150 -39.58 11.30 -13.55
C LEU A 150 -40.36 10.60 -12.43
N ALA A 151 -40.67 11.30 -11.34
CA ALA A 151 -41.42 10.74 -10.21
C ALA A 151 -42.81 10.22 -10.64
N ALA A 152 -43.52 10.94 -11.51
CA ALA A 152 -44.79 10.49 -12.06
C ALA A 152 -44.64 9.22 -12.92
N SER A 153 -43.56 9.10 -13.69
CA SER A 153 -43.30 7.93 -14.54
C SER A 153 -43.05 6.63 -13.75
N LEU A 154 -42.61 6.74 -12.48
CA LEU A 154 -42.37 5.60 -11.59
C LEU A 154 -43.66 4.98 -11.04
N LYS A 155 -44.82 5.60 -11.26
CA LYS A 155 -46.16 5.09 -10.88
C LYS A 155 -46.28 4.74 -9.38
N LEU A 156 -45.69 5.57 -8.52
CA LEU A 156 -45.65 5.38 -7.06
C LEU A 156 -46.89 5.94 -6.32
N SER A 157 -48.02 6.10 -7.01
CA SER A 157 -49.23 6.75 -6.43
C SER A 157 -49.86 5.98 -5.27
N SER A 158 -49.64 4.66 -5.20
CA SER A 158 -50.16 3.79 -4.13
C SER A 158 -49.12 3.44 -3.05
N VAL A 159 -47.88 3.93 -3.20
CA VAL A 159 -46.76 3.62 -2.29
C VAL A 159 -46.66 4.70 -1.21
N SER A 160 -46.38 4.29 0.02
CA SER A 160 -46.21 5.25 1.13
C SER A 160 -45.04 6.20 0.86
N HIS A 161 -45.10 7.43 1.39
CA HIS A 161 -44.03 8.42 1.19
C HIS A 161 -42.64 7.90 1.61
N ALA A 162 -42.58 7.20 2.75
CA ALA A 162 -41.34 6.68 3.31
C ALA A 162 -40.68 5.60 2.41
N GLU A 163 -41.49 4.83 1.69
CA GLU A 163 -41.00 3.80 0.75
C GLU A 163 -40.73 4.37 -0.64
N ALA A 164 -41.53 5.35 -1.09
CA ALA A 164 -41.44 5.94 -2.41
C ALA A 164 -40.28 6.95 -2.55
N LEU A 165 -39.99 7.75 -1.51
CA LEU A 165 -38.98 8.80 -1.59
C LEU A 165 -37.56 8.27 -1.89
N PRO A 166 -37.07 7.19 -1.23
CA PRO A 166 -35.78 6.60 -1.58
C PRO A 166 -35.69 6.19 -3.05
N VAL A 167 -36.77 5.63 -3.60
CA VAL A 167 -36.84 5.24 -5.03
C VAL A 167 -36.69 6.46 -5.93
N VAL A 168 -37.44 7.54 -5.67
CA VAL A 168 -37.32 8.80 -6.44
C VAL A 168 -35.91 9.37 -6.37
N VAL A 169 -35.27 9.33 -5.20
CA VAL A 169 -33.88 9.80 -5.03
C VAL A 169 -32.90 8.96 -5.86
N GLU A 170 -32.96 7.64 -5.78
CA GLU A 170 -32.06 6.74 -6.52
C GLU A 170 -32.28 6.86 -8.04
N GLU A 171 -33.53 6.86 -8.50
CA GLU A 171 -33.87 7.02 -9.92
C GLU A 171 -33.48 8.39 -10.46
N ASN A 172 -33.57 9.44 -9.64
CA ASN A 172 -33.07 10.75 -10.00
C ASN A 172 -31.55 10.73 -10.24
N VAL A 173 -30.78 10.14 -9.33
CA VAL A 173 -29.32 10.02 -9.50
C VAL A 173 -28.98 9.27 -10.79
N LYS A 174 -29.69 8.17 -11.09
CA LYS A 174 -29.54 7.45 -12.36
C LYS A 174 -29.81 8.33 -13.58
N ALA A 175 -30.93 9.07 -13.57
CA ALA A 175 -31.28 9.97 -14.67
C ALA A 175 -30.21 11.05 -14.88
N GLN A 176 -29.63 11.60 -13.81
CA GLN A 176 -28.59 12.62 -13.92
C GLN A 176 -27.24 12.07 -14.37
N VAL A 177 -26.89 10.83 -14.02
CA VAL A 177 -25.73 10.13 -14.58
C VAL A 177 -25.87 9.96 -16.10
N GLU A 178 -27.06 9.58 -16.58
CA GLU A 178 -27.34 9.52 -18.02
C GLU A 178 -27.27 10.90 -18.67
N ASN A 179 -27.82 11.95 -18.04
CA ASN A 179 -27.70 13.30 -18.57
C ASN A 179 -26.23 13.73 -18.68
N LEU A 180 -25.40 13.45 -17.67
CA LEU A 180 -23.96 13.75 -17.71
C LEU A 180 -23.27 13.05 -18.88
N ALA A 181 -23.54 11.76 -19.06
CA ALA A 181 -22.99 10.97 -20.15
C ALA A 181 -23.37 11.51 -21.54
N ASN A 182 -24.50 12.22 -21.64
CA ASN A 182 -24.99 12.85 -22.87
C ASN A 182 -24.52 14.31 -23.06
N THR A 183 -23.72 14.86 -22.15
CA THR A 183 -23.15 16.20 -22.34
C THR A 183 -22.06 16.20 -23.41
N ILE A 184 -21.92 17.32 -24.14
CA ILE A 184 -20.86 17.50 -25.13
C ILE A 184 -19.48 17.34 -24.49
N THR A 185 -19.28 17.84 -23.27
CA THR A 185 -18.02 17.72 -22.54
C THR A 185 -17.60 16.27 -22.32
N ILE A 186 -18.49 15.43 -21.81
CA ILE A 186 -18.17 14.03 -21.53
C ILE A 186 -18.04 13.23 -22.81
N THR A 187 -18.94 13.42 -23.77
CA THR A 187 -18.86 12.74 -25.06
C THR A 187 -17.60 13.11 -25.83
N ASP A 188 -17.17 14.38 -25.82
CA ASP A 188 -15.87 14.82 -26.35
C ASP A 188 -14.72 14.10 -25.62
N ALA A 189 -14.72 14.11 -24.28
CA ALA A 189 -13.67 13.47 -23.48
C ALA A 189 -13.54 11.97 -23.77
N TRP A 190 -14.66 11.27 -23.96
CA TRP A 190 -14.70 9.84 -24.26
C TRP A 190 -14.35 9.48 -25.70
N THR A 191 -14.68 10.33 -26.66
CA THR A 191 -14.52 10.02 -28.10
C THR A 191 -13.25 10.61 -28.70
N LYS A 192 -12.82 11.79 -28.23
CA LYS A 192 -11.67 12.55 -28.71
C LYS A 192 -10.51 12.58 -27.71
N GLY A 193 -10.74 12.10 -26.49
CA GLY A 193 -9.83 12.27 -25.36
C GLY A 193 -10.08 13.59 -24.63
N SER A 194 -9.84 13.62 -23.31
CA SER A 194 -9.83 14.87 -22.54
C SER A 194 -8.62 15.73 -22.92
N ARG A 195 -8.70 17.06 -22.72
CA ARG A 195 -7.59 17.97 -23.06
C ARG A 195 -6.29 17.69 -22.32
N LYS A 196 -6.39 17.04 -21.16
CA LYS A 196 -5.26 16.71 -20.28
C LYS A 196 -4.82 15.24 -20.43
N GLY A 197 -5.56 14.44 -21.21
CA GLY A 197 -5.19 13.08 -21.60
C GLY A 197 -5.65 11.97 -20.65
N GLN A 198 -6.32 12.31 -19.54
CA GLN A 198 -6.90 11.32 -18.62
C GLN A 198 -8.30 10.88 -19.04
N ASP A 199 -8.66 9.66 -18.64
CA ASP A 199 -10.00 9.12 -18.74
C ASP A 199 -10.92 9.77 -17.69
N VAL A 200 -12.17 10.07 -18.09
CA VAL A 200 -13.16 10.68 -17.20
C VAL A 200 -14.26 9.68 -16.90
N TRP A 201 -14.54 9.45 -15.62
CA TRP A 201 -15.59 8.56 -15.15
C TRP A 201 -16.72 9.32 -14.48
N ILE A 202 -17.94 8.85 -14.66
CA ILE A 202 -19.15 9.34 -14.00
C ILE A 202 -19.60 8.30 -12.96
N HIS A 203 -19.97 8.76 -11.77
CA HIS A 203 -20.47 7.93 -10.68
C HIS A 203 -21.78 8.49 -10.12
N GLY A 204 -22.61 7.64 -9.52
CA GLY A 204 -23.88 8.02 -8.92
C GLY A 204 -24.04 7.48 -7.50
N TRP A 205 -24.08 8.37 -6.50
CA TRP A 205 -24.13 8.02 -5.09
C TRP A 205 -25.36 8.63 -4.40
N VAL A 206 -25.71 8.08 -3.23
CA VAL A 206 -26.73 8.61 -2.32
C VAL A 206 -26.13 8.75 -0.93
N TYR A 207 -26.17 9.96 -0.37
CA TYR A 207 -25.80 10.20 1.01
C TYR A 207 -26.99 9.93 1.93
N ASP A 208 -26.83 8.99 2.86
CA ASP A 208 -27.85 8.74 3.88
C ASP A 208 -27.65 9.67 5.09
N LEU A 209 -28.54 10.65 5.23
CA LEU A 209 -28.55 11.60 6.33
C LEU A 209 -28.66 10.94 7.70
N LYS A 210 -29.29 9.76 7.80
CA LYS A 210 -29.50 9.09 9.10
C LYS A 210 -28.22 8.42 9.58
N THR A 211 -27.46 7.81 8.67
CA THR A 211 -26.24 7.05 9.01
C THR A 211 -24.96 7.84 8.79
N GLY A 212 -25.02 8.94 8.04
CA GLY A 212 -23.84 9.72 7.63
C GLY A 212 -22.97 9.01 6.61
N LYS A 213 -23.48 7.98 5.92
CA LYS A 213 -22.73 7.16 4.96
C LYS A 213 -23.13 7.49 3.51
N LEU A 214 -22.16 7.43 2.61
CA LEU A 214 -22.40 7.43 1.16
C LEU A 214 -22.68 5.99 0.70
N LYS A 215 -23.72 5.82 -0.10
CA LYS A 215 -24.07 4.58 -0.80
C LYS A 215 -23.84 4.79 -2.29
N ASP A 216 -22.88 4.08 -2.87
CA ASP A 216 -22.74 4.06 -4.33
C ASP A 216 -23.74 3.10 -4.98
N LEU A 217 -24.43 3.58 -6.01
CA LEU A 217 -25.50 2.88 -6.71
C LEU A 217 -25.01 1.91 -7.79
N ASN A 218 -23.68 1.79 -8.02
CA ASN A 218 -23.09 0.89 -9.02
C ASN A 218 -23.55 1.18 -10.46
N ILE A 219 -23.65 2.47 -10.81
CA ILE A 219 -24.16 2.93 -12.12
C ILE A 219 -23.11 3.72 -12.91
N SER A 220 -21.83 3.45 -12.64
CA SER A 220 -20.75 4.21 -13.24
C SER A 220 -20.68 4.10 -14.75
N ARG A 221 -20.27 5.19 -15.41
CA ARG A 221 -20.05 5.27 -16.85
C ARG A 221 -18.66 5.83 -17.12
N GLY A 222 -17.97 5.28 -18.10
CA GLY A 222 -16.62 5.70 -18.48
C GLY A 222 -16.43 5.68 -19.99
N PRO A 223 -15.20 5.90 -20.45
CA PRO A 223 -14.86 5.86 -21.86
C PRO A 223 -15.30 4.54 -22.50
N PRO A 224 -15.86 4.55 -23.73
CA PRO A 224 -16.29 3.34 -24.41
C PRO A 224 -15.06 2.51 -24.81
N GLN A 225 -14.61 1.61 -23.92
CA GLN A 225 -13.62 0.58 -24.21
C GLN A 225 -14.24 -0.79 -23.94
N SER A 226 -14.60 -1.46 -25.05
CA SER A 226 -15.09 -2.85 -25.20
C SER A 226 -15.84 -3.47 -24.01
N LYS A 227 -17.12 -3.83 -24.22
CA LYS A 227 -17.98 -4.61 -23.30
C LYS A 227 -17.28 -5.76 -22.54
N SER A 228 -16.19 -6.33 -23.05
CA SER A 228 -15.44 -7.42 -22.41
C SER A 228 -14.73 -7.06 -21.09
N ILE A 229 -14.38 -5.79 -20.85
CA ILE A 229 -13.67 -5.36 -19.63
C ILE A 229 -14.65 -5.01 -18.52
N LEU A 230 -15.83 -4.48 -18.87
CA LEU A 230 -16.86 -4.12 -17.89
C LEU A 230 -17.50 -5.36 -17.25
N ASP A 231 -17.73 -6.42 -18.03
CA ASP A 231 -18.16 -7.72 -17.49
C ASP A 231 -17.08 -8.35 -16.61
N ALA A 232 -15.80 -8.13 -16.92
CA ALA A 232 -14.68 -8.58 -16.08
C ALA A 232 -14.50 -7.74 -14.81
N TRP A 233 -14.79 -6.43 -14.84
CA TRP A 233 -14.70 -5.52 -13.70
C TRP A 233 -15.88 -5.67 -12.73
N ILE A 234 -17.12 -5.72 -13.23
CA ILE A 234 -18.32 -5.92 -12.40
C ILE A 234 -18.26 -7.29 -11.70
N MET A 235 -17.79 -8.33 -12.41
CA MET A 235 -17.49 -9.63 -11.80
C MET A 235 -16.30 -9.56 -10.84
N ALA A 236 -15.22 -8.84 -11.15
CA ALA A 236 -14.07 -8.71 -10.24
C ALA A 236 -14.39 -7.95 -8.95
N GLU A 237 -15.33 -7.00 -8.97
CA GLU A 237 -15.69 -6.15 -7.83
C GLU A 237 -16.72 -6.82 -6.90
N THR A 238 -17.69 -7.56 -7.45
CA THR A 238 -18.55 -8.46 -6.63
C THR A 238 -17.80 -9.69 -6.11
N VAL A 239 -16.72 -10.11 -6.77
CA VAL A 239 -15.84 -11.20 -6.30
C VAL A 239 -14.75 -10.67 -5.34
N ALA A 240 -14.42 -9.37 -5.34
CA ALA A 240 -13.40 -8.78 -4.48
C ALA A 240 -13.73 -8.87 -2.98
N GLU A 241 -15.01 -8.89 -2.60
CA GLU A 241 -15.43 -9.03 -1.20
C GLU A 241 -15.05 -10.40 -0.60
N ASP A 242 -14.87 -11.45 -1.41
CA ASP A 242 -14.48 -12.80 -0.95
C ASP A 242 -12.99 -13.14 -1.20
N ARG A 243 -12.24 -12.27 -1.88
CA ARG A 243 -10.81 -12.52 -2.20
C ARG A 243 -9.94 -12.31 -0.96
N VAL A 244 -8.89 -13.13 -0.82
CA VAL A 244 -7.89 -12.97 0.23
C VAL A 244 -7.09 -11.68 0.00
N LEU A 245 -7.04 -10.82 1.02
CA LEU A 245 -6.25 -9.60 1.04
C LEU A 245 -4.95 -9.82 1.81
N VAL A 246 -3.82 -9.59 1.15
CA VAL A 246 -2.47 -9.78 1.72
C VAL A 246 -1.76 -8.44 1.80
N GLN A 247 -1.34 -8.04 3.00
CA GLN A 247 -0.47 -6.90 3.21
C GLN A 247 0.97 -7.37 3.43
N ILE A 248 1.92 -6.79 2.70
CA ILE A 248 3.33 -7.12 2.74
C ILE A 248 4.12 -5.85 3.02
N ALA A 249 4.91 -5.87 4.08
CA ALA A 249 5.70 -4.74 4.54
C ALA A 249 7.17 -5.14 4.62
N SER A 250 8.09 -4.29 4.18
CA SER A 250 9.54 -4.52 4.31
C SER A 250 10.27 -3.27 4.77
N TYR A 251 11.23 -3.44 5.68
CA TYR A 251 12.08 -2.36 6.14
C TYR A 251 13.50 -2.79 6.52
N ASN A 252 14.49 -2.20 5.88
CA ASN A 252 15.88 -2.27 6.32
C ASN A 252 16.12 -1.24 7.43
N THR A 253 16.41 -1.71 8.65
CA THR A 253 16.53 -0.88 9.86
C THR A 253 17.95 -0.39 10.14
N ASN A 254 18.90 -0.54 9.21
CA ASN A 254 20.25 0.02 9.30
C ASN A 254 20.97 -0.24 10.65
N LEU A 255 20.88 -1.49 11.12
CA LEU A 255 21.53 -2.02 12.32
C LEU A 255 21.15 -1.32 13.64
N GLN A 256 20.02 -0.62 13.69
CA GLN A 256 19.62 0.19 14.84
C GLN A 256 19.06 -0.63 16.03
N GLY A 257 18.79 -1.93 15.87
CA GLY A 257 18.28 -2.76 16.97
C GLY A 257 16.88 -2.32 17.40
N VAL A 258 16.68 -2.19 18.72
CA VAL A 258 15.42 -1.71 19.31
C VAL A 258 15.06 -0.28 18.86
N LEU A 259 16.04 0.55 18.53
CA LEU A 259 15.84 1.91 18.01
C LEU A 259 15.46 1.95 16.52
N GLY A 260 15.47 0.79 15.84
CA GLY A 260 15.23 0.70 14.39
C GLY A 260 13.79 0.95 13.96
N LEU A 261 12.84 1.02 14.89
CA LEU A 261 11.46 1.40 14.63
C LEU A 261 11.02 2.54 15.54
N PRO A 262 10.24 3.51 15.03
CA PRO A 262 9.46 4.39 15.89
C PRO A 262 8.45 3.59 16.73
N GLN A 263 7.97 4.17 17.83
CA GLN A 263 6.95 3.56 18.68
C GLN A 263 5.60 3.43 17.97
N ASP A 264 5.33 4.33 17.02
CA ASP A 264 4.12 4.36 16.21
C ASP A 264 4.42 3.72 14.85
N LEU A 265 3.73 2.62 14.53
CA LEU A 265 3.85 1.93 13.24
C LEU A 265 2.71 2.20 12.27
N VAL A 266 1.79 3.11 12.62
CA VAL A 266 0.49 3.31 11.94
C VAL A 266 0.66 3.68 10.48
N ASP A 267 1.51 4.67 10.18
CA ASP A 267 1.77 5.10 8.80
C ASP A 267 2.22 3.95 7.88
N TRP A 268 2.86 2.92 8.44
CA TRP A 268 3.42 1.82 7.68
C TRP A 268 2.54 0.58 7.67
N LEU A 269 1.94 0.22 8.80
CA LEU A 269 1.19 -1.03 8.98
C LEU A 269 -0.33 -0.85 8.98
N ALA A 270 -0.82 0.38 9.09
CA ALA A 270 -2.22 0.75 8.90
C ALA A 270 -2.42 1.74 7.73
N PRO A 271 -1.81 1.53 6.54
CA PRO A 271 -2.06 2.37 5.38
C PRO A 271 -3.53 2.27 4.90
N THR A 272 -4.27 1.29 5.42
CA THR A 272 -5.71 1.11 5.25
C THR A 272 -6.53 2.35 5.61
N LEU A 273 -6.06 3.29 6.44
CA LEU A 273 -6.78 4.55 6.65
C LEU A 273 -6.80 5.46 5.40
N GLN A 274 -5.75 5.42 4.57
CA GLN A 274 -5.68 6.15 3.30
C GLN A 274 -6.13 5.32 2.09
N VAL A 275 -6.03 3.99 2.14
CA VAL A 275 -6.46 3.10 1.04
C VAL A 275 -7.94 2.72 1.13
N SER A 276 -8.53 2.70 2.33
CA SER A 276 -9.96 2.39 2.51
C SER A 276 -10.91 3.47 1.98
N SER A 277 -10.42 4.66 1.62
CA SER A 277 -11.23 5.65 0.92
C SER A 277 -11.36 5.35 -0.58
N PHE A 278 -10.44 4.56 -1.15
CA PHE A 278 -10.31 4.39 -2.60
C PHE A 278 -10.80 3.04 -3.14
N LEU A 279 -10.82 1.97 -2.32
CA LEU A 279 -10.96 0.60 -2.85
C LEU A 279 -12.02 -0.31 -2.21
N SER A 280 -12.82 0.15 -1.22
CA SER A 280 -13.96 -0.66 -0.77
C SER A 280 -15.04 0.15 -0.04
N LYS A 281 -16.31 -0.15 -0.34
CA LYS A 281 -17.50 0.34 0.38
C LYS A 281 -17.50 0.01 1.88
N GLU A 282 -16.71 -0.99 2.29
CA GLU A 282 -16.49 -1.38 3.68
C GLU A 282 -14.99 -1.39 4.00
N ARG A 283 -14.60 -0.74 5.10
CA ARG A 283 -13.21 -0.76 5.57
C ARG A 283 -12.88 -2.20 6.00
N ARG A 284 -12.07 -2.93 5.24
CA ARG A 284 -11.69 -4.33 5.55
C ARG A 284 -10.21 -4.43 5.94
N ALA A 285 -9.91 -5.15 7.01
CA ALA A 285 -8.53 -5.46 7.39
C ALA A 285 -7.94 -6.62 6.53
N PRO A 286 -6.62 -6.64 6.27
CA PRO A 286 -5.96 -7.75 5.57
C PRO A 286 -6.23 -9.11 6.22
N ASP A 287 -6.38 -10.17 5.41
CA ASP A 287 -6.49 -11.53 5.95
C ASP A 287 -5.12 -12.10 6.34
N ILE A 288 -4.05 -11.66 5.67
CA ILE A 288 -2.65 -11.97 5.98
C ILE A 288 -1.84 -10.68 6.04
N VAL A 289 -1.01 -10.55 7.08
CA VAL A 289 0.01 -9.48 7.18
C VAL A 289 1.39 -10.12 7.27
N ALA A 290 2.29 -9.78 6.36
CA ALA A 290 3.68 -10.25 6.35
C ALA A 290 4.64 -9.06 6.51
N VAL A 291 5.50 -9.09 7.53
CA VAL A 291 6.45 -8.00 7.84
C VAL A 291 7.88 -8.53 7.83
N GLY A 292 8.69 -8.02 6.91
CA GLY A 292 10.10 -8.36 6.74
C GLY A 292 11.03 -7.25 7.24
N PHE A 293 12.09 -7.64 7.93
CA PHE A 293 13.16 -6.74 8.36
C PHE A 293 14.52 -7.18 7.83
N GLN A 294 15.38 -6.22 7.53
CA GLN A 294 16.80 -6.43 7.26
C GLN A 294 17.62 -5.52 8.16
N GLU A 295 18.86 -5.92 8.47
CA GLU A 295 19.72 -5.19 9.40
C GLU A 295 19.03 -4.90 10.74
N LEU A 296 18.27 -5.88 11.25
CA LEU A 296 17.43 -5.75 12.44
C LEU A 296 18.18 -5.25 13.67
N LEU A 297 19.46 -5.59 13.79
CA LEU A 297 20.30 -5.30 14.95
C LEU A 297 21.78 -5.22 14.56
N PRO A 298 22.64 -4.64 15.42
CA PRO A 298 24.09 -4.60 15.20
C PRO A 298 24.67 -5.96 14.84
N LEU A 299 25.53 -5.99 13.83
CA LEU A 299 25.97 -7.23 13.19
C LEU A 299 26.62 -8.21 14.19
N HIS A 300 27.45 -7.72 15.09
CA HIS A 300 28.08 -8.55 16.13
C HIS A 300 27.04 -9.24 17.05
N LEU A 301 25.92 -8.59 17.37
CA LEU A 301 24.83 -9.19 18.15
C LEU A 301 24.05 -10.22 17.33
N GLY A 302 23.73 -9.89 16.07
CA GLY A 302 23.03 -10.80 15.17
C GLY A 302 23.81 -12.09 14.90
N LEU A 303 25.11 -11.94 14.60
CA LEU A 303 26.04 -13.05 14.37
C LEU A 303 26.22 -13.90 15.65
N SER A 304 26.22 -13.27 16.83
CA SER A 304 26.27 -13.98 18.12
C SER A 304 24.97 -14.70 18.47
N GLY A 305 23.84 -14.33 17.85
CA GLY A 305 22.55 -15.02 18.02
C GLY A 305 21.57 -14.33 18.94
N PHE A 306 21.78 -13.05 19.22
CA PHE A 306 20.91 -12.24 20.09
C PHE A 306 19.69 -11.64 19.38
N SER A 307 19.42 -12.05 18.13
CA SER A 307 18.27 -11.55 17.35
C SER A 307 16.91 -11.97 17.89
N LYS A 308 16.85 -13.04 18.71
CA LYS A 308 15.59 -13.57 19.23
C LYS A 308 14.82 -12.54 20.07
N ALA A 309 15.49 -11.87 21.01
CA ALA A 309 14.84 -10.87 21.86
C ALA A 309 14.27 -9.71 21.06
N VAL A 310 15.00 -9.24 20.03
CA VAL A 310 14.53 -8.16 19.16
C VAL A 310 13.31 -8.59 18.37
N ILE A 311 13.26 -9.82 17.83
CA ILE A 311 12.07 -10.25 17.08
C ILE A 311 10.83 -10.44 17.97
N GLU A 312 10.99 -10.78 19.26
CA GLU A 312 9.87 -10.86 20.21
C GLU A 312 9.27 -9.47 20.47
N ASP A 313 10.11 -8.47 20.70
CA ASP A 313 9.69 -7.07 20.84
C ASP A 313 8.97 -6.58 19.59
N ARG A 314 9.52 -6.86 18.40
CA ARG A 314 8.87 -6.54 17.12
C ARG A 314 7.53 -7.23 16.96
N ASN A 315 7.42 -8.49 17.36
CA ASN A 315 6.17 -9.22 17.30
C ASN A 315 5.08 -8.54 18.14
N ALA A 316 5.40 -8.20 19.40
CA ALA A 316 4.45 -7.54 20.30
C ALA A 316 4.02 -6.17 19.77
N LEU A 317 4.97 -5.37 19.28
CA LEU A 317 4.70 -4.05 18.73
C LEU A 317 3.81 -4.15 17.47
N ILE A 318 4.21 -4.95 16.47
CA ILE A 318 3.46 -5.11 15.23
C ILE A 318 2.03 -5.56 15.52
N LEU A 319 1.86 -6.61 16.34
CA LEU A 319 0.55 -7.15 16.66
C LEU A 319 -0.34 -6.08 17.32
N SER A 320 0.20 -5.34 18.29
CA SER A 320 -0.54 -4.26 18.95
C SER A 320 -1.00 -3.17 17.98
N GLN A 321 -0.18 -2.85 16.97
CA GLN A 321 -0.44 -1.76 16.02
C GLN A 321 -1.44 -2.19 14.94
N ILE A 322 -1.32 -3.41 14.40
CA ILE A 322 -2.28 -3.89 13.39
C ILE A 322 -3.68 -4.08 13.98
N GLU A 323 -3.80 -4.54 15.23
CA GLU A 323 -5.09 -4.72 15.91
C GLU A 323 -5.71 -3.40 16.36
N ALA A 324 -4.91 -2.48 16.94
CA ALA A 324 -5.40 -1.18 17.39
C ALA A 324 -5.96 -0.32 16.24
N HIS A 325 -5.44 -0.53 15.02
CA HIS A 325 -5.83 0.22 13.82
C HIS A 325 -6.63 -0.62 12.82
N ALA A 326 -7.06 -1.82 13.20
CA ALA A 326 -7.93 -2.65 12.39
C ALA A 326 -9.32 -1.98 12.28
N PRO A 327 -9.86 -1.77 11.07
CA PRO A 327 -11.06 -0.98 10.85
C PRO A 327 -12.31 -1.46 11.60
N ASN A 328 -12.43 -2.77 11.84
CA ASN A 328 -13.53 -3.39 12.57
C ASN A 328 -13.08 -4.07 13.86
N LYS A 329 -11.90 -3.67 14.40
CA LYS A 329 -11.28 -4.27 15.59
C LYS A 329 -10.97 -5.76 15.42
N GLU A 330 -10.55 -6.15 14.23
CA GLU A 330 -10.13 -7.51 13.92
C GLU A 330 -8.88 -7.90 14.72
N SER A 331 -8.83 -9.15 15.18
CA SER A 331 -7.69 -9.74 15.88
C SER A 331 -6.86 -10.62 14.97
N TYR A 332 -5.57 -10.77 15.31
CA TYR A 332 -4.63 -11.52 14.51
C TYR A 332 -3.83 -12.51 15.35
N SER A 333 -3.54 -13.66 14.76
CA SER A 333 -2.63 -14.65 15.30
C SER A 333 -1.32 -14.65 14.54
N LEU A 334 -0.20 -14.73 15.24
CA LEU A 334 1.10 -14.99 14.64
C LEU A 334 1.09 -16.42 14.05
N ILE A 335 1.14 -16.53 12.72
CA ILE A 335 1.28 -17.82 12.03
C ILE A 335 2.69 -18.37 12.25
N ALA A 336 3.70 -17.54 11.96
CA ALA A 336 5.09 -17.89 12.18
C ALA A 336 5.98 -16.66 12.20
N LYS A 337 7.16 -16.82 12.80
CA LYS A 337 8.27 -15.87 12.70
C LYS A 337 9.58 -16.62 12.53
N VAL A 338 10.50 -16.02 11.80
CA VAL A 338 11.84 -16.56 11.55
C VAL A 338 12.86 -15.44 11.51
N VAL A 339 14.05 -15.69 12.05
CA VAL A 339 15.16 -14.76 12.00
C VAL A 339 16.47 -15.49 11.78
N ASN A 340 17.30 -14.96 10.88
CA ASN A 340 18.68 -15.38 10.68
C ASN A 340 19.57 -14.15 10.68
N VAL A 341 20.41 -14.03 11.71
CA VAL A 341 21.25 -12.84 11.95
C VAL A 341 20.37 -11.57 11.97
N GLY A 342 20.42 -10.72 10.95
CA GLY A 342 19.65 -9.47 10.88
C GLY A 342 18.49 -9.51 9.90
N VAL A 343 18.20 -10.66 9.28
CA VAL A 343 17.08 -10.85 8.35
C VAL A 343 15.95 -11.57 9.09
N ALA A 344 14.78 -10.95 9.16
CA ALA A 344 13.64 -11.46 9.92
C ALA A 344 12.35 -11.38 9.11
N LEU A 345 11.42 -12.30 9.35
CA LEU A 345 10.09 -12.30 8.73
C LEU A 345 9.07 -12.76 9.78
N LEU A 346 7.97 -12.03 9.89
CA LEU A 346 6.81 -12.36 10.73
C LEU A 346 5.58 -12.38 9.84
N VAL A 347 4.74 -13.40 9.98
CA VAL A 347 3.49 -13.52 9.23
C VAL A 347 2.34 -13.75 10.20
N TYR A 348 1.28 -12.97 10.04
CA TYR A 348 0.08 -12.96 10.85
C TYR A 348 -1.12 -13.33 9.99
N GLY A 349 -2.09 -14.03 10.57
CA GLY A 349 -3.37 -14.33 9.95
C GLY A 349 -4.51 -13.77 10.78
N ARG A 350 -5.56 -13.29 10.12
CA ARG A 350 -6.76 -12.79 10.80
C ARG A 350 -7.53 -13.92 11.47
N ASP A 351 -7.92 -13.72 12.73
CA ASP A 351 -8.46 -14.76 13.62
C ASP A 351 -9.82 -15.29 13.20
N ASP A 352 -10.66 -14.45 12.60
CA ASP A 352 -11.99 -14.81 12.10
C ASP A 352 -11.96 -15.38 10.67
N GLY A 353 -10.77 -15.66 10.13
CA GLY A 353 -10.59 -16.13 8.76
C GLY A 353 -9.42 -17.09 8.61
N ILE A 354 -8.33 -16.61 7.99
CA ILE A 354 -7.22 -17.46 7.56
C ILE A 354 -6.54 -18.17 8.72
N ALA A 355 -6.37 -17.54 9.89
CA ALA A 355 -5.62 -18.13 11.00
C ALA A 355 -6.17 -19.51 11.43
N ARG A 356 -7.49 -19.71 11.38
CA ARG A 356 -8.14 -20.99 11.75
C ARG A 356 -7.95 -22.10 10.72
N LYS A 357 -7.58 -21.74 9.50
CA LYS A 357 -7.44 -22.64 8.34
C LYS A 357 -5.98 -22.99 8.05
N VAL A 358 -5.04 -22.34 8.74
CA VAL A 358 -3.60 -22.55 8.57
C VAL A 358 -3.18 -23.94 9.07
N GLN A 359 -2.38 -24.62 8.26
CA GLN A 359 -1.82 -25.95 8.47
C GLN A 359 -0.38 -25.98 7.94
N ASP A 360 0.38 -27.01 8.28
CA ASP A 360 1.72 -27.29 7.73
C ASP A 360 2.66 -26.08 7.76
N VAL A 361 2.76 -25.43 8.91
CA VAL A 361 3.58 -24.23 9.08
C VAL A 361 5.06 -24.62 9.14
N GLU A 362 5.84 -24.07 8.22
CA GLU A 362 7.26 -24.31 8.09
C GLU A 362 8.04 -23.00 8.08
N THR A 363 9.23 -23.01 8.68
CA THR A 363 10.18 -21.90 8.61
C THR A 363 11.56 -22.41 8.22
N THR A 364 12.29 -21.62 7.44
CA THR A 364 13.61 -22.00 6.91
C THR A 364 14.46 -20.75 6.69
N TRP A 365 15.78 -20.93 6.54
CA TRP A 365 16.72 -19.82 6.31
C TRP A 365 17.92 -20.30 5.47
N THR A 366 18.59 -19.35 4.82
CA THR A 366 19.87 -19.57 4.16
C THR A 366 20.72 -18.31 4.16
N GLY A 367 22.05 -18.45 4.10
CA GLY A 367 23.00 -17.35 4.12
C GLY A 367 23.81 -17.27 2.82
N CYS A 368 24.01 -16.06 2.32
CA CYS A 368 24.76 -15.73 1.11
C CYS A 368 26.05 -14.94 1.41
N GLY A 369 26.31 -14.63 2.69
CA GLY A 369 27.54 -13.97 3.09
C GLY A 369 28.78 -14.83 2.81
N PRO A 370 29.99 -14.28 3.01
CA PRO A 370 31.21 -15.08 2.98
C PRO A 370 31.04 -16.35 3.84
N LEU A 371 31.43 -17.51 3.34
CA LEU A 371 31.21 -18.82 4.00
C LEU A 371 29.74 -19.14 4.31
N PHE A 372 28.80 -18.60 3.53
CA PHE A 372 27.33 -18.74 3.73
C PHE A 372 26.81 -18.08 5.01
N MET A 373 27.55 -17.11 5.57
CA MET A 373 27.12 -16.32 6.73
C MET A 373 25.78 -15.62 6.51
N GLY A 374 24.98 -15.48 7.57
CA GLY A 374 23.60 -15.01 7.52
C GLY A 374 23.39 -13.50 7.42
N ASN A 375 24.46 -12.70 7.38
CA ASN A 375 24.37 -11.24 7.24
C ASN A 375 23.81 -10.78 5.88
N LYS A 376 23.82 -11.68 4.90
CA LYS A 376 23.11 -11.63 3.63
C LYS A 376 22.49 -12.99 3.40
N GLY A 377 21.37 -13.06 2.69
CA GLY A 377 20.63 -14.30 2.47
C GLY A 377 19.13 -14.10 2.56
N ALA A 378 18.42 -15.13 3.00
CA ALA A 378 16.98 -15.11 3.09
C ALA A 378 16.44 -15.94 4.25
N VAL A 379 15.24 -15.57 4.69
CA VAL A 379 14.40 -16.37 5.58
C VAL A 379 13.05 -16.60 4.90
N GLY A 380 12.46 -17.78 5.12
CA GLY A 380 11.22 -18.19 4.48
C GLY A 380 10.21 -18.72 5.49
N ILE A 381 8.94 -18.40 5.26
CA ILE A 381 7.78 -18.95 5.97
C ILE A 381 6.85 -19.55 4.91
N ARG A 382 6.44 -20.79 5.12
CA ARG A 382 5.45 -21.50 4.29
C ARG A 382 4.35 -22.03 5.17
N PHE A 383 3.12 -21.98 4.68
CA PHE A 383 1.98 -22.65 5.31
C PHE A 383 0.91 -22.95 4.26
N ARG A 384 0.06 -23.93 4.58
CA ARG A 384 -1.08 -24.29 3.75
C ARG A 384 -2.35 -23.76 4.40
N VAL A 385 -3.25 -23.17 3.61
CA VAL A 385 -4.58 -22.76 4.03
C VAL A 385 -5.56 -23.81 3.52
N SER A 386 -6.31 -24.45 4.43
CA SER A 386 -7.30 -25.47 4.06
C SER A 386 -8.38 -24.90 3.13
N GLY A 387 -8.78 -25.72 2.16
CA GLY A 387 -9.90 -25.39 1.29
C GLY A 387 -11.26 -25.62 1.96
N PRO A 388 -12.36 -25.15 1.34
CA PRO A 388 -13.71 -25.61 1.67
C PRO A 388 -13.80 -27.15 1.60
N GLU A 389 -14.73 -27.73 2.35
CA GLU A 389 -14.88 -29.19 2.50
C GLU A 389 -14.79 -29.93 1.15
N GLY A 390 -13.85 -30.88 1.06
CA GLY A 390 -13.62 -31.70 -0.15
C GLY A 390 -12.65 -31.12 -1.19
N THR A 391 -12.15 -29.89 -1.01
CA THR A 391 -11.19 -29.26 -1.95
C THR A 391 -9.76 -29.22 -1.39
N ALA A 392 -8.77 -29.20 -2.27
CA ALA A 392 -7.39 -29.00 -1.85
C ALA A 392 -7.16 -27.61 -1.24
N GLY A 393 -6.26 -27.54 -0.27
CA GLY A 393 -5.77 -26.26 0.27
C GLY A 393 -4.81 -25.56 -0.70
N GLU A 394 -4.51 -24.29 -0.42
CA GLU A 394 -3.52 -23.50 -1.14
C GLU A 394 -2.30 -23.24 -0.25
N THR A 395 -1.10 -23.31 -0.84
CA THR A 395 0.17 -23.09 -0.15
C THR A 395 0.64 -21.65 -0.37
N TYR A 396 0.92 -20.96 0.72
CA TYR A 396 1.44 -19.59 0.74
C TYR A 396 2.90 -19.62 1.19
N THR A 397 3.79 -19.06 0.39
CA THR A 397 5.22 -18.97 0.70
C THR A 397 5.66 -17.50 0.70
N PHE A 398 6.16 -17.02 1.83
CA PHE A 398 6.73 -15.69 2.01
C PHE A 398 8.24 -15.79 2.23
N VAL A 399 9.03 -15.01 1.49
CA VAL A 399 10.48 -15.02 1.57
C VAL A 399 11.00 -13.60 1.73
N ASN A 400 11.68 -13.33 2.84
CA ASN A 400 12.37 -12.07 3.05
C ASN A 400 13.86 -12.19 2.71
N CYS A 401 14.36 -11.37 1.79
CA CYS A 401 15.75 -11.40 1.33
C CYS A 401 16.55 -10.16 1.75
N HIS A 402 17.85 -10.34 1.89
CA HIS A 402 18.83 -9.27 1.99
C HIS A 402 20.06 -9.62 1.14
N LEU A 403 20.12 -9.05 -0.07
CA LEU A 403 21.12 -9.43 -1.08
C LEU A 403 22.36 -8.55 -1.05
N THR A 404 23.41 -8.96 -1.76
CA THR A 404 24.72 -8.28 -1.79
C THR A 404 24.62 -6.79 -2.16
N PRO A 405 25.21 -5.88 -1.36
CA PRO A 405 25.08 -4.44 -1.57
C PRO A 405 26.09 -3.92 -2.59
N HIS A 406 25.97 -2.62 -2.91
CA HIS A 406 26.78 -1.85 -3.85
C HIS A 406 26.46 -2.07 -5.34
N GLN A 407 26.43 -0.97 -6.10
CA GLN A 407 26.08 -0.95 -7.53
C GLN A 407 26.87 -1.94 -8.40
N PRO A 408 28.23 -2.05 -8.28
CA PRO A 408 29.00 -2.94 -9.16
C PRO A 408 28.79 -4.43 -8.91
N LYS A 409 28.17 -4.82 -7.79
CA LYS A 409 28.03 -6.23 -7.37
C LYS A 409 26.78 -6.94 -7.92
N LEU A 410 26.35 -6.57 -9.13
CA LEU A 410 25.18 -7.16 -9.78
C LEU A 410 25.32 -8.69 -9.93
N LYS A 411 26.48 -9.16 -10.38
CA LYS A 411 26.75 -10.60 -10.55
C LYS A 411 26.59 -11.37 -9.23
N GLN A 412 27.02 -10.79 -8.12
CA GLN A 412 26.87 -11.39 -6.79
C GLN A 412 25.40 -11.43 -6.37
N ARG A 413 24.61 -10.37 -6.58
CA ARG A 413 23.16 -10.42 -6.30
C ARG A 413 22.43 -11.50 -7.09
N LEU A 414 22.78 -11.67 -8.37
CA LEU A 414 22.23 -12.76 -9.20
C LEU A 414 22.66 -14.14 -8.67
N ALA A 415 23.90 -14.27 -8.17
CA ALA A 415 24.37 -15.50 -7.53
C ALA A 415 23.68 -15.77 -6.19
N ASP A 416 23.48 -14.74 -5.36
CA ASP A 416 22.75 -14.82 -4.10
C ASP A 416 21.33 -15.34 -4.33
N TYR A 417 20.62 -14.77 -5.31
CA TYR A 417 19.27 -15.21 -5.65
C TYR A 417 19.23 -16.69 -6.10
N ARG A 418 20.12 -17.09 -7.01
CA ARG A 418 20.22 -18.50 -7.44
C ARG A 418 20.52 -19.43 -6.26
N HIS A 419 21.41 -19.01 -5.37
CA HIS A 419 21.72 -19.76 -4.16
C HIS A 419 20.50 -19.87 -3.24
N ILE A 420 19.73 -18.79 -3.05
CA ILE A 420 18.50 -18.79 -2.25
C ILE A 420 17.48 -19.78 -2.83
N VAL A 421 17.23 -19.75 -4.14
CA VAL A 421 16.30 -20.69 -4.80
C VAL A 421 16.70 -22.15 -4.54
N GLY A 422 17.99 -22.47 -4.62
CA GLY A 422 18.48 -23.83 -4.39
C GLY A 422 18.63 -24.25 -2.93
N SER A 423 18.74 -23.32 -1.97
CA SER A 423 19.12 -23.65 -0.57
C SER A 423 18.11 -23.23 0.50
N LEU A 424 17.16 -22.35 0.17
CA LEU A 424 16.02 -22.02 1.02
C LEU A 424 14.90 -23.05 0.79
N LEU A 425 15.17 -24.26 1.25
CA LEU A 425 14.33 -25.43 1.00
C LEU A 425 13.32 -25.69 2.13
N PHE A 426 12.18 -26.27 1.76
CA PHE A 426 11.06 -26.70 2.60
C PHE A 426 10.85 -28.21 2.48
N ALA A 427 9.97 -28.76 3.31
CA ALA A 427 9.57 -30.17 3.23
C ALA A 427 8.96 -30.50 1.84
N PRO A 428 9.04 -31.76 1.39
CA PRO A 428 8.52 -32.13 0.08
C PRO A 428 7.00 -31.92 -0.04
N SER A 429 6.54 -31.28 -1.13
CA SER A 429 5.11 -31.02 -1.39
C SER A 429 4.42 -32.19 -2.11
N SER A 430 5.06 -32.75 -3.14
CA SER A 430 4.44 -33.68 -4.10
C SER A 430 5.30 -34.93 -4.40
N SER A 431 6.62 -34.87 -4.19
CA SER A 431 7.55 -36.00 -4.36
C SER A 431 8.05 -36.50 -3.00
N PRO A 432 7.96 -37.80 -2.66
CA PRO A 432 8.32 -38.29 -1.32
C PRO A 432 9.83 -38.24 -0.99
N THR A 433 10.71 -37.87 -1.95
CA THR A 433 12.17 -38.05 -1.78
C THR A 433 13.01 -36.78 -1.88
N ALA A 434 12.49 -35.67 -2.43
CA ALA A 434 13.28 -34.45 -2.66
C ALA A 434 12.66 -33.24 -1.96
N PRO A 435 13.48 -32.39 -1.28
CA PRO A 435 12.98 -31.18 -0.65
C PRO A 435 12.46 -30.19 -1.71
N SER A 436 11.49 -29.37 -1.33
CA SER A 436 10.86 -28.41 -2.23
C SER A 436 11.55 -27.05 -2.17
N THR A 437 11.66 -26.38 -3.31
CA THR A 437 12.16 -25.02 -3.46
C THR A 437 11.08 -23.99 -3.12
N ILE A 438 11.43 -22.71 -3.14
CA ILE A 438 10.47 -21.61 -2.94
C ILE A 438 9.36 -21.57 -4.00
N TYR A 439 9.58 -22.17 -5.17
CA TYR A 439 8.65 -22.15 -6.29
C TYR A 439 7.57 -23.24 -6.24
N ASP A 440 7.79 -24.28 -5.43
CA ASP A 440 6.83 -25.36 -5.21
C ASP A 440 5.75 -24.91 -4.21
N THR A 441 4.85 -24.04 -4.67
CA THR A 441 3.84 -23.35 -3.84
C THR A 441 2.65 -22.92 -4.70
N SER A 442 1.51 -22.55 -4.10
CA SER A 442 0.38 -21.97 -4.84
C SER A 442 0.55 -20.46 -5.05
N HIS A 443 1.06 -19.78 -4.02
CA HIS A 443 1.33 -18.35 -4.01
C HIS A 443 2.73 -18.10 -3.45
N LEU A 444 3.52 -17.27 -4.15
CA LEU A 444 4.89 -16.92 -3.76
C LEU A 444 5.01 -15.41 -3.64
N PHE A 445 5.55 -14.95 -2.51
CA PHE A 445 5.85 -13.56 -2.25
C PHE A 445 7.32 -13.42 -1.83
N LEU A 446 8.07 -12.60 -2.55
CA LEU A 446 9.42 -12.20 -2.19
C LEU A 446 9.40 -10.73 -1.79
N LEU A 447 9.93 -10.42 -0.62
CA LEU A 447 10.08 -9.07 -0.11
C LEU A 447 11.50 -8.86 0.41
N GLY A 448 11.93 -7.62 0.52
CA GLY A 448 13.17 -7.29 1.23
C GLY A 448 14.05 -6.26 0.55
N ASP A 449 15.24 -6.08 1.12
CA ASP A 449 16.32 -5.29 0.51
C ASP A 449 17.07 -6.16 -0.51
N PHE A 450 16.61 -6.12 -1.75
CA PHE A 450 17.23 -6.82 -2.86
C PHE A 450 18.49 -6.12 -3.35
N ASN A 451 18.77 -4.89 -2.89
CA ASN A 451 20.00 -4.16 -3.16
C ASN A 451 20.32 -3.91 -4.65
N PHE A 452 19.38 -4.13 -5.57
CA PHE A 452 19.51 -3.70 -6.97
C PHE A 452 19.53 -2.18 -7.04
N ARG A 453 20.33 -1.65 -7.96
CA ARG A 453 20.63 -0.22 -8.04
C ARG A 453 20.20 0.35 -9.37
N LEU A 454 20.02 1.66 -9.41
CA LEU A 454 19.99 2.41 -10.66
C LEU A 454 21.37 2.41 -11.32
N ASP A 455 21.44 1.92 -12.54
CA ASP A 455 22.65 1.88 -13.38
C ASP A 455 22.48 2.80 -14.59
N ILE A 456 22.49 4.11 -14.31
CA ILE A 456 22.20 5.16 -15.29
C ILE A 456 23.34 5.26 -16.31
N PRO A 457 23.06 5.20 -17.62
CA PRO A 457 24.10 5.28 -18.65
C PRO A 457 24.69 6.69 -18.75
N LYS A 458 25.95 6.79 -19.18
CA LYS A 458 26.67 8.06 -19.36
C LYS A 458 26.01 9.03 -20.33
N THR A 459 25.19 8.51 -21.24
CA THR A 459 24.44 9.27 -22.25
C THR A 459 23.16 9.91 -21.71
N TYR A 460 22.69 9.52 -20.52
CA TYR A 460 21.48 10.09 -19.93
C TYR A 460 21.74 11.51 -19.42
N SER A 461 20.79 12.42 -19.63
CA SER A 461 20.93 13.86 -19.35
C SER A 461 21.29 14.18 -17.90
N LEU A 462 20.85 13.35 -16.96
CA LEU A 462 21.10 13.53 -15.52
C LEU A 462 22.36 12.81 -15.01
N TYR A 463 23.13 12.11 -15.86
CA TYR A 463 24.26 11.29 -15.43
C TYR A 463 25.31 12.08 -14.65
N SER A 464 25.71 13.26 -15.15
CA SER A 464 26.71 14.12 -14.49
C SER A 464 26.24 14.67 -13.14
N LYS A 465 24.93 14.66 -12.89
CA LYS A 465 24.28 15.22 -11.70
C LYS A 465 24.04 14.20 -10.59
N ILE A 466 24.25 12.90 -10.82
CA ILE A 466 23.92 11.80 -9.88
C ILE A 466 24.43 12.03 -8.44
N LYS A 467 25.57 12.71 -8.27
CA LYS A 467 26.20 12.97 -6.97
C LYS A 467 25.89 14.35 -6.39
N THR A 468 24.97 15.10 -6.99
CA THR A 468 24.59 16.45 -6.57
C THR A 468 23.18 16.44 -5.96
N GLY A 469 22.84 17.52 -5.25
CA GLY A 469 21.47 17.73 -4.77
C GLY A 469 20.47 18.01 -5.89
N GLU A 470 20.94 18.31 -7.10
CA GLU A 470 20.09 18.54 -8.27
C GLU A 470 19.43 17.24 -8.73
N PHE A 471 20.17 16.13 -8.78
CA PHE A 471 19.59 14.83 -9.11
C PHE A 471 18.48 14.41 -8.13
N ALA A 472 18.67 14.71 -6.84
CA ALA A 472 17.66 14.46 -5.81
C ALA A 472 16.37 15.26 -6.05
N ARG A 473 16.45 16.47 -6.60
CA ARG A 473 15.26 17.26 -6.95
C ARG A 473 14.60 16.76 -8.24
N GLU A 474 15.38 16.36 -9.24
CA GLU A 474 14.82 15.88 -10.51
C GLU A 474 14.11 14.54 -10.35
N ILE A 475 14.65 13.62 -9.53
CA ILE A 475 14.03 12.32 -9.26
C ILE A 475 12.72 12.43 -8.45
N ASP A 476 12.37 13.61 -7.93
CA ASP A 476 11.07 13.87 -7.32
C ASP A 476 9.93 13.98 -8.35
N SER A 477 10.25 14.18 -9.63
CA SER A 477 9.29 14.06 -10.72
C SER A 477 8.96 12.59 -11.00
N GLU A 478 7.68 12.25 -11.01
CA GLU A 478 7.21 10.90 -11.40
C GLU A 478 7.64 10.53 -12.82
N LYS A 479 7.57 11.48 -13.76
CA LYS A 479 8.05 11.29 -15.13
C LYS A 479 9.52 10.87 -15.19
N VAL A 480 10.37 11.54 -14.40
CA VAL A 480 11.80 11.19 -14.33
C VAL A 480 11.98 9.80 -13.72
N ARG A 481 11.22 9.43 -12.69
CA ARG A 481 11.26 8.08 -12.11
C ARG A 481 10.79 7.01 -13.10
N GLU A 482 9.76 7.30 -13.88
CA GLU A 482 9.27 6.41 -14.93
C GLU A 482 10.36 6.15 -15.97
N GLU A 483 11.10 7.17 -16.41
CA GLU A 483 12.25 6.98 -17.31
C GLU A 483 13.36 6.16 -16.66
N LEU A 484 13.71 6.49 -15.41
CA LEU A 484 14.79 5.85 -14.67
C LEU A 484 14.51 4.36 -14.36
N ARG A 485 13.25 3.93 -14.31
CA ARG A 485 12.88 2.51 -14.11
C ARG A 485 13.54 1.60 -15.15
N HIS A 486 13.78 2.10 -16.36
CA HIS A 486 14.42 1.33 -17.43
C HIS A 486 15.93 1.12 -17.20
N PHE A 487 16.54 1.86 -16.26
CA PHE A 487 17.93 1.69 -15.82
C PHE A 487 18.04 0.98 -14.47
N ASP A 488 16.93 0.52 -13.90
CA ASP A 488 16.93 -0.29 -12.69
C ASP A 488 17.46 -1.69 -12.99
N GLN A 489 18.53 -2.08 -12.29
CA GLN A 489 19.18 -3.37 -12.52
C GLN A 489 18.24 -4.56 -12.33
N LEU A 490 17.29 -4.49 -11.39
CA LEU A 490 16.33 -5.58 -11.18
C LEU A 490 15.41 -5.72 -12.39
N THR A 491 14.81 -4.60 -12.82
CA THR A 491 13.94 -4.56 -13.99
C THR A 491 14.63 -5.11 -15.24
N VAL A 492 15.87 -4.67 -15.50
CA VAL A 492 16.67 -5.13 -16.64
C VAL A 492 16.98 -6.62 -16.57
N GLU A 493 17.43 -7.13 -15.42
CA GLU A 493 17.81 -8.55 -15.29
C GLU A 493 16.61 -9.49 -15.25
N LYS A 494 15.46 -9.03 -14.74
CA LYS A 494 14.20 -9.75 -14.77
C LYS A 494 13.66 -9.88 -16.19
N ALA A 495 13.73 -8.82 -16.99
CA ALA A 495 13.36 -8.86 -18.41
C ALA A 495 14.23 -9.83 -19.23
N LYS A 496 15.49 -10.04 -18.82
CA LYS A 496 16.39 -11.04 -19.41
C LYS A 496 16.12 -12.48 -18.93
N GLY A 497 15.23 -12.67 -17.95
CA GLY A 497 14.97 -13.98 -17.33
C GLY A 497 16.09 -14.48 -16.42
N ASN A 498 16.99 -13.61 -15.94
CA ASN A 498 18.15 -14.02 -15.14
C ASN A 498 17.84 -14.20 -13.65
N VAL A 499 16.74 -13.61 -13.17
CA VAL A 499 16.39 -13.50 -11.75
C VAL A 499 14.88 -13.30 -11.60
N PHE A 500 14.30 -13.77 -10.50
CA PHE A 500 12.86 -13.62 -10.17
C PHE A 500 11.92 -14.05 -11.31
N VAL A 501 12.25 -15.18 -11.94
CA VAL A 501 11.51 -15.72 -13.10
C VAL A 501 10.06 -16.00 -12.70
N GLY A 502 9.11 -15.51 -13.52
CA GLY A 502 7.67 -15.68 -13.30
C GLY A 502 7.05 -14.73 -12.27
N LEU A 503 7.83 -13.99 -11.49
CA LEU A 503 7.28 -13.05 -10.52
C LEU A 503 6.84 -11.74 -11.20
N ARG A 504 5.82 -11.09 -10.66
CA ARG A 504 5.36 -9.72 -11.00
C ARG A 504 5.70 -8.74 -9.88
N GLU A 505 5.54 -7.47 -10.17
CA GLU A 505 5.78 -6.36 -9.26
C GLU A 505 4.80 -5.22 -9.60
N GLY A 506 4.36 -4.45 -8.61
CA GLY A 506 3.58 -3.24 -8.89
C GLY A 506 4.46 -2.11 -9.45
N ASP A 507 3.88 -0.95 -9.71
CA ASP A 507 4.59 0.22 -10.24
C ASP A 507 5.53 0.87 -9.20
N PHE A 508 6.67 0.23 -8.92
CA PHE A 508 7.63 0.68 -7.90
C PHE A 508 8.18 2.09 -8.15
N TRP A 509 8.12 2.57 -9.39
CA TRP A 509 8.61 3.88 -9.81
C TRP A 509 7.66 5.03 -9.47
N LYS A 510 6.40 4.75 -9.08
CA LYS A 510 5.43 5.77 -8.65
C LYS A 510 5.84 6.44 -7.34
N PHE A 511 6.50 5.71 -6.45
CA PHE A 511 7.08 6.25 -5.22
C PHE A 511 8.59 6.53 -5.35
N LYS A 512 9.12 7.40 -4.48
CA LYS A 512 10.53 7.79 -4.45
C LYS A 512 11.45 6.59 -4.15
N CYS A 513 12.70 6.64 -4.60
CA CYS A 513 13.69 5.61 -4.28
C CYS A 513 13.77 5.39 -2.76
N SER A 514 13.73 4.15 -2.29
CA SER A 514 13.75 3.85 -0.85
C SER A 514 15.12 4.04 -0.20
N TYR A 515 16.18 4.23 -0.99
CA TYR A 515 17.58 4.32 -0.53
C TYR A 515 18.36 5.33 -1.40
N LYS A 516 19.38 6.06 -0.94
CA LYS A 516 19.93 6.16 0.42
C LYS A 516 19.62 7.53 1.00
N TYR A 517 18.88 7.59 2.09
CA TYR A 517 18.58 8.84 2.79
C TYR A 517 19.69 9.22 3.76
N LYS A 518 19.70 10.50 4.15
CA LYS A 518 20.42 10.91 5.36
C LYS A 518 19.56 10.52 6.57
N VAL A 519 20.15 9.81 7.52
CA VAL A 519 19.47 9.44 8.77
C VAL A 519 19.05 10.71 9.50
N GLY A 520 17.82 10.73 10.00
CA GLY A 520 17.17 11.90 10.62
C GLY A 520 16.34 12.76 9.65
N GLU A 521 16.53 12.61 8.34
CA GLU A 521 15.83 13.42 7.33
C GLU A 521 14.63 12.67 6.72
N ILE A 522 13.52 13.39 6.51
CA ILE A 522 12.31 12.83 5.88
C ILE A 522 12.56 12.59 4.39
N ASP A 523 13.07 13.60 3.68
CA ASP A 523 13.05 13.59 2.22
C ASP A 523 14.37 14.07 1.59
N GLN A 524 15.51 13.77 2.24
CA GLN A 524 16.82 14.16 1.74
C GLN A 524 17.74 12.97 1.49
N TYR A 525 18.08 12.74 0.22
CA TYR A 525 19.07 11.74 -0.17
C TYR A 525 20.50 12.10 0.27
N SER A 526 21.27 11.07 0.57
CA SER A 526 22.71 11.15 0.76
C SER A 526 23.43 11.08 -0.58
N THR A 527 24.30 12.06 -0.87
CA THR A 527 25.13 12.07 -2.08
C THR A 527 26.20 10.96 -2.13
N LYS A 528 26.38 10.21 -1.02
CA LYS A 528 27.32 9.08 -0.93
C LYS A 528 26.96 7.93 -1.89
N ARG A 529 25.69 7.80 -2.27
CA ARG A 529 25.17 6.75 -3.16
C ARG A 529 24.15 7.34 -4.12
N THR A 530 24.02 6.71 -5.28
CA THR A 530 22.91 7.02 -6.19
C THR A 530 21.62 6.56 -5.53
N PRO A 531 20.56 7.38 -5.49
CA PRO A 531 19.24 6.92 -5.10
C PRO A 531 18.83 5.66 -5.87
N SER A 532 18.18 4.70 -5.23
CA SER A 532 17.77 3.43 -5.83
C SER A 532 16.59 2.80 -5.07
N TRP A 533 15.73 2.08 -5.78
CA TRP A 533 14.70 1.22 -5.20
C TRP A 533 15.31 -0.13 -4.80
N THR A 534 15.95 -0.15 -3.63
CA THR A 534 16.59 -1.35 -3.10
C THR A 534 15.60 -2.30 -2.44
N ASP A 535 14.53 -1.74 -1.86
CA ASP A 535 13.50 -2.44 -1.11
C ASP A 535 12.33 -2.75 -2.04
N ARG A 536 11.97 -4.02 -2.21
CA ARG A 536 11.04 -4.47 -3.26
C ARG A 536 10.06 -5.53 -2.75
N VAL A 537 8.90 -5.63 -3.40
CA VAL A 537 7.90 -6.70 -3.19
C VAL A 537 7.53 -7.30 -4.55
N LEU A 538 7.83 -8.57 -4.73
CA LEU A 538 7.52 -9.35 -5.92
C LEU A 538 6.59 -10.51 -5.56
N TYR A 539 5.69 -10.87 -6.46
CA TYR A 539 4.67 -11.89 -6.20
C TYR A 539 4.30 -12.69 -7.45
N THR A 540 3.79 -13.91 -7.27
CA THR A 540 3.12 -14.68 -8.32
C THR A 540 2.17 -15.70 -7.71
N THR A 541 1.19 -16.12 -8.49
CA THR A 541 0.18 -17.11 -8.11
C THR A 541 0.04 -18.18 -9.19
N TYR A 542 -0.44 -19.37 -8.83
CA TYR A 542 -0.64 -20.49 -9.75
C TYR A 542 -1.57 -20.14 -10.93
N SER A 543 -2.49 -19.20 -10.73
CA SER A 543 -3.40 -18.69 -11.76
C SER A 543 -2.68 -17.86 -12.83
N ASP A 544 -1.46 -17.39 -12.56
CA ASP A 544 -0.65 -16.68 -13.54
C ASP A 544 -0.16 -17.64 -14.64
N SER A 545 -0.04 -17.11 -15.85
CA SER A 545 0.50 -17.83 -17.00
C SER A 545 1.94 -17.37 -17.29
N PRO A 546 2.87 -18.30 -17.57
CA PRO A 546 4.22 -17.95 -18.03
C PRO A 546 4.24 -17.39 -19.47
N GLU A 547 3.18 -17.62 -20.26
CA GLU A 547 3.03 -17.08 -21.62
C GLU A 547 2.65 -15.59 -21.64
N THR A 548 2.07 -15.07 -20.55
CA THR A 548 1.70 -13.65 -20.39
C THR A 548 2.37 -13.05 -19.14
N PRO A 549 3.70 -12.85 -19.14
CA PRO A 549 4.46 -12.38 -17.97
C PRO A 549 4.05 -10.99 -17.48
N GLU A 550 3.43 -10.17 -18.33
CA GLU A 550 2.92 -8.84 -18.03
C GLU A 550 1.56 -8.82 -17.33
N LYS A 551 0.80 -9.92 -17.37
CA LYS A 551 -0.53 -10.03 -16.74
C LYS A 551 -0.45 -10.84 -15.46
N SER A 552 -1.18 -10.41 -14.43
CA SER A 552 -1.23 -11.04 -13.11
C SER A 552 -2.67 -11.26 -12.68
N ALA A 553 -2.97 -12.41 -12.09
CA ALA A 553 -4.26 -12.63 -11.43
C ALA A 553 -4.30 -12.02 -10.01
N VAL A 554 -3.12 -11.70 -9.45
CA VAL A 554 -3.01 -10.87 -8.24
C VAL A 554 -3.20 -9.40 -8.62
N SER A 555 -4.10 -8.70 -7.94
CA SER A 555 -4.32 -7.26 -8.12
C SER A 555 -3.53 -6.46 -7.09
N ASN A 556 -2.75 -5.47 -7.54
CA ASN A 556 -2.01 -4.57 -6.66
C ASN A 556 -2.90 -3.39 -6.25
N VAL A 557 -3.31 -3.36 -4.98
CA VAL A 557 -4.19 -2.36 -4.37
C VAL A 557 -3.40 -1.12 -3.97
N LEU A 558 -2.25 -1.35 -3.34
CA LEU A 558 -1.31 -0.33 -2.90
C LEU A 558 0.10 -0.85 -3.12
N TYR A 559 1.00 0.01 -3.57
CA TYR A 559 2.43 -0.23 -3.46
C TYR A 559 3.18 1.09 -3.30
N THR A 560 3.71 1.36 -2.12
CA THR A 560 4.33 2.65 -1.79
C THR A 560 5.47 2.53 -0.77
N SER A 561 6.21 3.62 -0.61
CA SER A 561 7.18 3.83 0.49
C SER A 561 6.61 4.78 1.52
N ILE A 562 7.10 4.71 2.77
CA ILE A 562 6.66 5.57 3.89
C ILE A 562 7.79 6.55 4.28
N PRO A 563 7.77 7.81 3.79
CA PRO A 563 8.87 8.74 3.98
C PRO A 563 9.07 9.24 5.42
N SER A 564 8.02 9.19 6.26
CA SER A 564 8.01 9.71 7.63
C SER A 564 9.03 9.01 8.55
N TYR A 565 9.53 7.83 8.18
CA TYR A 565 10.50 7.06 8.96
C TYR A 565 11.91 7.54 8.68
N THR A 566 12.59 8.07 9.71
CA THR A 566 13.92 8.71 9.55
C THR A 566 15.04 8.01 10.32
N THR A 567 14.74 6.93 11.05
CA THR A 567 15.72 6.18 11.86
C THR A 567 16.71 5.36 11.03
N SER A 568 16.33 5.03 9.79
CA SER A 568 17.17 4.33 8.81
C SER A 568 17.52 5.26 7.65
N ASP A 569 18.55 4.87 6.91
CA ASP A 569 18.86 5.42 5.58
C ASP A 569 18.03 4.77 4.46
N HIS A 570 17.19 3.80 4.82
CA HIS A 570 16.12 3.26 3.98
C HIS A 570 14.76 3.83 4.40
N LYS A 571 13.79 3.82 3.49
CA LYS A 571 12.37 4.06 3.81
C LYS A 571 11.61 2.73 3.76
N PRO A 572 10.74 2.43 4.75
CA PRO A 572 9.88 1.26 4.70
C PRO A 572 9.02 1.26 3.45
N ILE A 573 8.72 0.08 2.94
CA ILE A 573 7.77 -0.11 1.84
C ILE A 573 6.60 -0.98 2.29
N VAL A 574 5.45 -0.79 1.65
CA VAL A 574 4.26 -1.60 1.86
C VAL A 574 3.55 -1.87 0.54
N ALA A 575 3.08 -3.10 0.37
CA ALA A 575 2.21 -3.51 -0.71
C ALA A 575 0.94 -4.17 -0.15
N VAL A 576 -0.21 -3.88 -0.75
CA VAL A 576 -1.49 -4.53 -0.45
C VAL A 576 -1.96 -5.22 -1.73
N LEU A 577 -2.29 -6.51 -1.63
CA LEU A 577 -2.54 -7.39 -2.77
C LEU A 577 -3.86 -8.14 -2.60
N HIS A 578 -4.74 -8.10 -3.60
CA HIS A 578 -5.86 -9.03 -3.70
C HIS A 578 -5.42 -10.29 -4.43
N MET A 579 -5.47 -11.43 -3.75
CA MET A 579 -5.21 -12.74 -4.33
C MET A 579 -6.33 -13.14 -5.27
N PRO A 580 -6.09 -13.93 -6.33
CA PRO A 580 -7.15 -14.36 -7.24
C PRO A 580 -8.26 -15.10 -6.48
N ALA A 581 -9.48 -14.97 -6.99
CA ALA A 581 -10.58 -15.79 -6.50
C ALA A 581 -10.29 -17.27 -6.77
N ARG A 582 -10.69 -18.13 -5.83
CA ARG A 582 -10.59 -19.57 -6.04
C ARG A 582 -11.60 -20.00 -7.12
N PRO A 583 -11.18 -20.75 -8.16
CA PRO A 583 -12.11 -21.30 -9.14
C PRO A 583 -13.13 -22.25 -8.48
N ALA A 584 -14.38 -22.27 -8.99
CA ALA A 584 -15.42 -23.19 -8.51
C ALA A 584 -15.04 -24.67 -8.71
N ASP A 585 -14.31 -24.97 -9.80
CA ASP A 585 -13.82 -26.32 -10.14
C ASP A 585 -12.40 -26.56 -9.59
N ALA A 586 -12.15 -26.18 -8.34
CA ALA A 586 -10.81 -26.29 -7.75
C ALA A 586 -10.30 -27.75 -7.79
N PRO A 587 -9.04 -27.98 -8.21
CA PRO A 587 -8.51 -29.32 -8.36
C PRO A 587 -8.49 -30.08 -7.02
N SER A 588 -8.53 -31.41 -7.10
CA SER A 588 -8.41 -32.30 -5.95
C SER A 588 -7.01 -32.29 -5.31
N ALA A 589 -6.01 -31.78 -6.02
CA ALA A 589 -4.63 -31.61 -5.55
C ALA A 589 -4.31 -30.13 -5.35
N THR A 590 -3.40 -29.82 -4.41
CA THR A 590 -2.97 -28.45 -4.14
C THR A 590 -2.32 -27.86 -5.40
N PRO A 591 -2.79 -26.70 -5.88
CA PRO A 591 -2.25 -26.11 -7.11
C PRO A 591 -0.83 -25.58 -6.88
N GLU A 592 0.04 -25.73 -7.88
CA GLU A 592 1.43 -25.25 -7.86
C GLU A 592 1.67 -24.19 -8.96
N LEU A 593 2.69 -23.35 -8.76
CA LEU A 593 3.08 -22.32 -9.73
C LEU A 593 3.40 -22.90 -11.11
N ARG A 594 3.00 -22.18 -12.16
CA ARG A 594 3.37 -22.49 -13.55
C ARG A 594 4.59 -21.66 -13.95
N LEU A 595 5.70 -22.34 -14.20
CA LEU A 595 6.94 -21.71 -14.64
C LEU A 595 7.18 -21.93 -16.14
N PRO A 596 7.93 -21.03 -16.81
CA PRO A 596 8.36 -21.27 -18.18
C PRO A 596 9.16 -22.56 -18.30
N ALA A 597 8.96 -23.32 -19.38
CA ALA A 597 9.66 -24.60 -19.59
C ALA A 597 11.20 -24.49 -19.59
N SER A 598 11.73 -23.30 -19.86
CA SER A 598 13.17 -22.99 -19.82
C SER A 598 13.74 -22.82 -18.40
N TYR A 599 12.91 -22.82 -17.37
CA TYR A 599 13.31 -22.53 -16.00
C TYR A 599 12.82 -23.62 -15.03
N THR A 600 13.77 -24.38 -14.50
CA THR A 600 13.52 -25.42 -13.50
C THR A 600 14.34 -25.15 -12.26
N PRO A 601 13.72 -24.71 -11.15
CA PRO A 601 14.37 -24.61 -9.85
C PRO A 601 14.85 -25.99 -9.39
N THR A 602 16.12 -26.10 -9.00
CA THR A 602 16.69 -27.36 -8.52
C THR A 602 17.21 -27.19 -7.09
N PRO A 603 16.79 -28.05 -6.14
CA PRO A 603 17.37 -28.08 -4.81
C PRO A 603 18.88 -28.35 -4.85
N ASP A 604 19.64 -27.59 -4.07
CA ASP A 604 21.07 -27.78 -3.86
C ASP A 604 21.28 -28.95 -2.88
N PRO A 605 21.93 -30.05 -3.31
CA PRO A 605 22.15 -31.21 -2.42
C PRO A 605 23.04 -30.88 -1.22
N LEU A 606 23.81 -29.78 -1.29
CA LEU A 606 24.67 -29.31 -0.21
C LEU A 606 24.01 -28.18 0.61
N ALA A 607 22.72 -27.88 0.41
CA ALA A 607 22.02 -26.78 1.09
C ALA A 607 22.19 -26.83 2.62
N ASN A 608 21.99 -28.00 3.24
CA ASN A 608 22.15 -28.17 4.69
C ASN A 608 23.61 -27.96 5.13
N VAL A 609 24.58 -28.51 4.39
CA VAL A 609 26.01 -28.34 4.71
C VAL A 609 26.38 -26.85 4.69
N LYS A 610 25.98 -26.14 3.63
CA LYS A 610 26.23 -24.70 3.48
C LYS A 610 25.57 -23.89 4.59
N ARG A 611 24.29 -24.17 4.88
CA ARG A 611 23.49 -23.53 5.93
C ARG A 611 24.15 -23.63 7.31
N TYR A 612 24.60 -24.83 7.71
CA TYR A 612 25.22 -25.03 9.02
C TYR A 612 26.68 -24.56 9.06
N THR A 613 27.41 -24.62 7.94
CA THR A 613 28.73 -23.98 7.81
C THR A 613 28.63 -22.48 8.07
N GLY A 614 27.68 -21.81 7.42
CA GLY A 614 27.40 -20.39 7.62
C GLY A 614 27.03 -20.05 9.04
N ARG A 615 26.16 -20.85 9.67
CA ARG A 615 25.78 -20.66 11.07
C ARG A 615 26.97 -20.79 12.03
N VAL A 616 27.86 -21.74 11.82
CA VAL A 616 29.07 -21.89 12.64
C VAL A 616 29.97 -20.67 12.46
N ALA A 617 30.19 -20.24 11.21
CA ALA A 617 30.97 -19.03 10.91
C ALA A 617 30.35 -17.78 11.56
N ASP A 618 29.02 -17.63 11.50
CA ASP A 618 28.29 -16.54 12.15
C ASP A 618 28.59 -16.51 13.65
N ARG A 619 28.47 -17.66 14.34
CA ARG A 619 28.70 -17.73 15.78
C ARG A 619 30.14 -17.44 16.17
N VAL A 620 31.10 -17.99 15.43
CA VAL A 620 32.54 -17.76 15.71
C VAL A 620 32.88 -16.28 15.53
N VAL A 621 32.54 -15.70 14.37
CA VAL A 621 32.84 -14.29 14.08
C VAL A 621 32.07 -13.37 15.04
N GLY A 622 30.80 -13.66 15.27
CA GLY A 622 29.93 -12.90 16.15
C GLY A 622 30.43 -12.84 17.58
N ILE A 623 30.71 -13.99 18.20
CA ILE A 623 31.15 -14.08 19.59
C ILE A 623 32.50 -13.38 19.77
N VAL A 624 33.45 -13.60 18.86
CA VAL A 624 34.75 -12.93 18.91
C VAL A 624 34.60 -11.41 18.82
N TRP A 625 33.79 -10.92 17.87
CA TRP A 625 33.53 -9.49 17.74
C TRP A 625 32.80 -8.94 18.98
N TRP A 626 31.79 -9.62 19.49
CA TRP A 626 31.05 -9.22 20.68
C TRP A 626 31.95 -9.12 21.92
N LEU A 627 32.87 -10.08 22.13
CA LEU A 627 33.86 -10.04 23.21
C LEU A 627 34.77 -8.81 23.08
N PHE A 628 35.25 -8.49 21.88
CA PHE A 628 36.02 -7.26 21.69
C PHE A 628 35.17 -6.01 21.97
N THR A 629 33.93 -5.95 21.49
CA THR A 629 33.05 -4.82 21.79
C THR A 629 32.85 -4.63 23.30
N LEU A 630 32.71 -5.70 24.08
CA LEU A 630 32.67 -5.64 25.54
C LEU A 630 33.99 -5.14 26.15
N LEU A 631 35.13 -5.71 25.75
CA LEU A 631 36.46 -5.30 26.22
C LEU A 631 36.78 -3.83 25.91
N GLY A 632 36.16 -3.27 24.88
CA GLY A 632 36.30 -1.89 24.46
C GLY A 632 35.19 -0.96 24.94
N ALA A 633 34.45 -1.32 25.99
CA ALA A 633 33.37 -0.52 26.58
C ALA A 633 32.32 -0.06 25.54
N GLY A 634 31.96 -0.94 24.61
CA GLY A 634 31.00 -0.66 23.54
C GLY A 634 31.63 -0.41 22.16
N SER A 635 32.96 -0.41 22.04
CA SER A 635 33.66 -0.29 20.75
C SER A 635 34.59 -1.47 20.49
N GLY A 636 34.32 -2.22 19.42
CA GLY A 636 35.19 -3.34 19.01
C GLY A 636 36.64 -2.90 18.71
N VAL A 637 36.85 -1.69 18.21
CA VAL A 637 38.19 -1.15 17.92
C VAL A 637 38.98 -0.92 19.21
N PHE A 638 38.37 -0.25 20.20
CA PHE A 638 38.98 -0.10 21.52
C PHE A 638 39.17 -1.45 22.21
N GLY A 639 38.29 -2.42 21.94
CA GLY A 639 38.40 -3.79 22.42
C GLY A 639 39.62 -4.54 21.93
N VAL A 640 39.89 -4.49 20.62
CA VAL A 640 41.08 -5.07 20.02
C VAL A 640 42.34 -4.39 20.59
N PHE A 641 42.33 -3.06 20.71
CA PHE A 641 43.42 -2.31 21.33
C PHE A 641 43.66 -2.76 22.78
N ASN A 642 42.62 -2.80 23.61
CA ASN A 642 42.70 -3.24 25.02
C ASN A 642 43.17 -4.69 25.14
N PHE A 643 42.73 -5.57 24.24
CA PHE A 643 43.20 -6.96 24.20
C PHE A 643 44.69 -7.04 23.87
N ILE A 644 45.17 -6.31 22.86
CA ILE A 644 46.59 -6.28 22.50
C ILE A 644 47.44 -5.71 23.65
N VAL A 645 46.99 -4.62 24.29
CA VAL A 645 47.66 -4.03 25.47
C VAL A 645 47.67 -5.03 26.64
N GLY A 646 46.56 -5.70 26.91
CA GLY A 646 46.43 -6.69 27.97
C GLY A 646 47.33 -7.91 27.75
N VAL A 647 47.37 -8.45 26.52
CA VAL A 647 48.29 -9.54 26.15
C VAL A 647 49.73 -9.09 26.28
N SER A 648 50.07 -7.89 25.79
CA SER A 648 51.42 -7.33 25.89
C SER A 648 51.86 -7.14 27.35
N ALA A 649 50.99 -6.60 28.20
CA ALA A 649 51.22 -6.44 29.63
C ALA A 649 51.34 -7.78 30.37
N TRP A 650 50.51 -8.76 30.02
CA TRP A 650 50.58 -10.12 30.58
C TRP A 650 51.86 -10.85 30.15
N THR A 651 52.26 -10.75 28.88
CA THR A 651 53.55 -11.27 28.41
C THR A 651 54.72 -10.58 29.10
N TRP A 652 54.66 -9.26 29.28
CA TRP A 652 55.67 -8.52 30.03
C TRP A 652 55.75 -8.95 31.50
N TRP A 653 54.59 -9.17 32.15
CA TRP A 653 54.52 -9.65 33.53
C TRP A 653 55.08 -11.07 33.67
N ARG A 654 54.82 -11.97 32.71
CA ARG A 654 55.35 -13.35 32.72
C ARG A 654 56.84 -13.45 32.41
N VAL A 655 57.42 -12.45 31.74
CA VAL A 655 58.84 -12.43 31.38
C VAL A 655 59.70 -11.74 32.44
N LYS A 656 59.10 -11.16 33.52
CA LYS A 656 59.88 -10.68 34.67
C LYS A 656 60.52 -11.85 35.43
N PRO A 657 61.86 -11.93 35.55
CA PRO A 657 62.50 -12.87 36.47
C PRO A 657 62.21 -12.40 37.91
N ILE A 658 61.85 -13.34 38.78
CA ILE A 658 61.82 -13.10 40.24
C ILE A 658 63.27 -12.96 40.69
N THR A 659 63.77 -11.74 40.82
CA THR A 659 65.07 -11.45 41.45
C THR A 659 64.85 -10.60 42.68
N GLY A 660 65.11 -11.16 43.87
CA GLY A 660 65.22 -10.37 45.10
C GLY A 660 64.94 -11.06 46.43
N ALA A 661 65.44 -12.27 46.69
CA ALA A 661 65.72 -12.71 48.05
C ALA A 661 67.24 -12.56 48.28
N GLY A 662 67.65 -11.48 48.94
CA GLY A 662 69.04 -11.26 49.36
C GLY A 662 69.35 -12.01 50.66
N PRO A 663 70.59 -12.49 50.88
CA PRO A 663 70.96 -13.29 52.03
C PRO A 663 71.13 -12.43 53.29
N VAL A 664 70.79 -13.02 54.44
CA VAL A 664 71.08 -12.54 55.79
C VAL A 664 72.59 -12.56 56.02
N SER A 665 73.17 -11.42 56.38
CA SER A 665 74.55 -11.33 56.90
C SER A 665 74.54 -11.29 58.43
N GLN A 666 75.26 -12.23 59.06
CA GLN A 666 75.77 -12.08 60.43
C GLN A 666 76.84 -10.99 60.47
N VAL A 667 76.68 -9.99 61.35
CA VAL A 667 77.51 -9.64 62.53
C VAL A 667 76.74 -8.60 63.32
#